data_AF-A0A1B6L7J3-F1
#
_entry.id   AF-A0A1B6L7J3-F1
#
_cell.length_a   1.000
_cell.length_b   1.000
_cell.length_c   1.000
_cell.angle_alpha   90.00
_cell.angle_beta   90.00
_cell.angle_gamma   90.00
#
_symmetry.space_group_name_H-M   'P 1'
#
loop_
_entity.id
_entity.type
_entity.pdbx_description
1 polymer ?
#
loop_
_entity_poly.entity_id
_entity_poly.type
_entity_poly.pdbx_seq_one_letter_code
_entity_poly.pdbx_strand_id
1 'polypeptide(L)'
;QLWRYFTDLRSPDFDTYLALVHTRFSTNTFPSWERAHPLRMLAHNGEINTLRGNVNLMKAREGVMHSPYVKDLKSLYPVVEPNLSDSGSLDCVLEFLVMAGKRDLPEAVMTMVPEAWQNDRTMPGEKRDFYHWSACAMEPWDGPALLTFTDGRYIGAILDRNGLRPSRFYVLKDNIMVMASEVGVYDTDPANVTLKSRLKPGRMLLVDTKEKRIIQDVELKMRIAKSRPHSDWLKEEITMEELRAASSVVPESPVAIVSNGELKEELTEHDMTRIWGGDRRISLFGYSIETINMLLLPMIRTKKEALGSMGNDAPLACLSQFQPLLYEYFKQLFAQVTNPPIDPFREKIVMSLMCPIGPEQNILQPSAKQCHRLMLPQPIISLRDLKVLKKNTHRGWKTKEIDVTFAKEEGPEGLEKTLNRVCEEAAKAAREEYQLIVLSDRKAGANRVPVSMLLALGATHHHLIEERQRMKVGLILETGEAREVHHMCVLLGYGADGICPFFVFEMAKSLREEGVLEPALTDEILYKNYSEAMERGISKVMAKMGISTLQSYKGAQIFEAVGLAEEVVNKCFKGTQSRIGGATFKVLAKEAYERHHLAYSDKDMLVLRNPGLYHWRQGGEKHINDPLSLANLQEASVNKSTNAYDRFRESTLDSVRDCTIRGQLEFVPSDNPVDISEVEPASEIVKRFATGAMSFGSISLEAHQTLAMAMNKVGGKSNTGEGGENPDRYLNQDPDFNRRSAIKQVASGRFGVTISYLANSDDLQIKMAQGAKPGEGGELPGYKVTEDIAKTRHSVPGVGLISPPPHHDIYSIEDLAELIYDLKCANPNARISVKLVSEVGVGVVASGVAKGKAEHIVISGHDGGTGASSWTGIKSAGLPWELGVAETHQVLVLNNLRSRV
;
A
#
# COMPACT_ATOMS: atom_id res chain seq x y z
N GLN A 1 -7.92 -38.27 -4.71
CA GLN A 1 -9.40 -38.29 -4.59
C GLN A 1 -10.09 -37.98 -5.91
N LEU A 2 -9.51 -37.15 -6.80
CA LEU A 2 -10.12 -36.77 -8.08
C LEU A 2 -10.66 -37.95 -8.92
N TRP A 3 -9.83 -38.96 -9.19
CA TRP A 3 -10.23 -40.17 -9.93
C TRP A 3 -11.25 -41.07 -9.21
N ARG A 4 -11.48 -40.85 -7.90
CA ARG A 4 -12.52 -41.56 -7.14
C ARG A 4 -13.87 -40.87 -7.27
N TYR A 5 -13.86 -39.55 -7.46
CA TYR A 5 -15.08 -38.74 -7.61
C TYR A 5 -15.54 -38.69 -9.07
N PHE A 6 -14.62 -38.40 -10.01
CA PHE A 6 -14.89 -38.43 -11.45
C PHE A 6 -14.39 -39.75 -12.05
N THR A 7 -15.29 -40.72 -12.20
CA THR A 7 -14.97 -42.05 -12.74
C THR A 7 -14.58 -42.01 -14.22
N ASP A 8 -15.00 -40.99 -14.95
CA ASP A 8 -14.68 -40.79 -16.36
C ASP A 8 -13.17 -40.69 -16.60
N LEU A 9 -12.42 -40.09 -15.65
CA LEU A 9 -10.97 -39.97 -15.69
C LEU A 9 -10.23 -41.32 -15.55
N ARG A 10 -10.94 -42.39 -15.17
CA ARG A 10 -10.40 -43.76 -15.12
C ARG A 10 -10.76 -44.56 -16.37
N SER A 11 -11.63 -44.03 -17.23
CA SER A 11 -12.00 -44.71 -18.46
C SER A 11 -10.77 -44.81 -19.37
N PRO A 12 -10.46 -45.98 -19.94
CA PRO A 12 -9.42 -46.09 -20.96
C PRO A 12 -9.77 -45.31 -22.23
N ASP A 13 -11.04 -44.95 -22.44
CA ASP A 13 -11.49 -44.12 -23.55
C ASP A 13 -11.21 -42.62 -23.33
N PHE A 14 -10.78 -42.21 -22.13
CA PHE A 14 -10.42 -40.83 -21.81
C PHE A 14 -8.98 -40.56 -22.24
N ASP A 15 -8.79 -40.17 -23.51
CA ASP A 15 -7.49 -39.81 -24.08
C ASP A 15 -7.39 -38.29 -24.32
N THR A 16 -6.21 -37.72 -24.11
CA THR A 16 -5.94 -36.29 -24.32
C THR A 16 -4.47 -36.03 -24.63
N TYR A 17 -4.21 -35.04 -25.48
CA TYR A 17 -2.86 -34.51 -25.74
C TYR A 17 -2.47 -33.37 -24.78
N LEU A 18 -3.40 -32.92 -23.93
CA LEU A 18 -3.22 -31.77 -23.03
C LEU A 18 -3.96 -32.02 -21.72
N ALA A 19 -3.27 -31.78 -20.60
CA ALA A 19 -3.88 -31.79 -19.28
C ALA A 19 -3.40 -30.58 -18.48
N LEU A 20 -4.34 -29.92 -17.79
CA LEU A 20 -4.05 -28.88 -16.81
C LEU A 20 -4.70 -29.26 -15.49
N VAL A 21 -3.89 -29.30 -14.43
CA VAL A 21 -4.33 -29.67 -13.08
C VAL A 21 -3.91 -28.56 -12.12
N HIS A 22 -4.79 -28.25 -11.17
CA HIS A 22 -4.51 -27.26 -10.15
C HIS A 22 -5.07 -27.70 -8.79
N THR A 23 -4.29 -27.51 -7.73
CA THR A 23 -4.74 -27.67 -6.34
C THR A 23 -4.65 -26.32 -5.65
N ARG A 24 -5.78 -25.81 -5.17
CA ARG A 24 -5.88 -24.49 -4.53
C ARG A 24 -5.71 -24.60 -3.03
N PHE A 25 -4.85 -23.76 -2.44
CA PHE A 25 -4.84 -23.53 -1.00
C PHE A 25 -5.74 -22.33 -0.68
N SER A 26 -6.85 -22.55 0.02
CA SER A 26 -7.74 -21.46 0.42
C SER A 26 -7.47 -21.00 1.84
N THR A 27 -7.70 -19.73 2.11
CA THR A 27 -7.69 -19.12 3.44
C THR A 27 -9.01 -19.33 4.20
N ASN A 28 -10.00 -19.99 3.60
CA ASN A 28 -11.27 -20.37 4.23
C ASN A 28 -11.36 -21.90 4.49
N THR A 29 -12.32 -22.33 5.30
CA THR A 29 -12.69 -23.75 5.44
C THR A 29 -13.98 -24.10 4.71
N PHE A 30 -14.77 -23.13 4.27
CA PHE A 30 -15.97 -23.34 3.46
C PHE A 30 -15.60 -23.63 1.99
N PRO A 31 -15.85 -24.86 1.49
CA PRO A 31 -15.60 -25.18 0.09
C PRO A 31 -16.60 -24.46 -0.80
N SER A 32 -16.09 -23.81 -1.86
CA SER A 32 -16.89 -23.21 -2.92
C SER A 32 -16.44 -23.84 -4.24
N TRP A 33 -17.34 -24.62 -4.85
CA TRP A 33 -17.04 -25.42 -6.04
C TRP A 33 -16.71 -24.54 -7.26
N GLU A 34 -17.42 -23.43 -7.42
CA GLU A 34 -17.20 -22.43 -8.48
C GLU A 34 -15.81 -21.75 -8.40
N ARG A 35 -15.13 -21.82 -7.25
CA ARG A 35 -13.77 -21.26 -7.05
C ARG A 35 -12.66 -22.30 -7.22
N ALA A 36 -13.01 -23.54 -7.57
CA ALA A 36 -12.04 -24.55 -7.95
C ALA A 36 -11.45 -24.22 -9.33
N HIS A 37 -10.22 -24.66 -9.56
CA HIS A 37 -9.50 -24.50 -10.82
C HIS A 37 -9.30 -25.88 -11.48
N PRO A 38 -8.97 -25.94 -12.78
CA PRO A 38 -8.81 -24.83 -13.73
C PRO A 38 -10.10 -24.04 -14.03
N LEU A 39 -9.96 -22.79 -14.45
CA LEU A 39 -11.05 -21.95 -14.95
C LEU A 39 -11.23 -22.16 -16.46
N ARG A 40 -11.88 -21.24 -17.18
CA ARG A 40 -12.24 -21.44 -18.59
C ARG A 40 -10.99 -21.42 -19.49
N MET A 41 -10.10 -20.47 -19.25
CA MET A 41 -8.86 -20.31 -20.03
C MET A 41 -7.60 -20.44 -19.19
N LEU A 42 -7.68 -20.24 -17.85
CA LEU A 42 -6.49 -20.20 -17.00
C LEU A 42 -6.57 -21.04 -15.72
N ALA A 43 -5.41 -21.39 -15.18
CA ALA A 43 -5.23 -21.66 -13.76
C ALA A 43 -4.14 -20.76 -13.18
N HIS A 44 -4.32 -20.36 -11.92
CA HIS A 44 -3.49 -19.35 -11.27
C HIS A 44 -3.03 -19.88 -9.91
N ASN A 45 -1.72 -19.95 -9.71
CA ASN A 45 -1.13 -20.08 -8.38
C ASN A 45 -0.50 -18.74 -8.02
N GLY A 46 -1.04 -18.07 -7.01
CA GLY A 46 -0.68 -16.70 -6.67
C GLY A 46 -1.86 -15.89 -6.16
N GLU A 47 -1.71 -14.57 -6.15
CA GLU A 47 -2.72 -13.61 -5.70
C GLU A 47 -2.55 -12.29 -6.49
N ILE A 48 -3.64 -11.75 -7.04
CA ILE A 48 -3.60 -10.44 -7.73
C ILE A 48 -3.81 -9.31 -6.71
N ASN A 49 -2.73 -8.59 -6.37
CA ASN A 49 -2.75 -7.55 -5.33
C ASN A 49 -3.27 -6.17 -5.81
N THR A 50 -3.59 -6.06 -7.11
CA THR A 50 -4.14 -4.84 -7.75
C THR A 50 -5.60 -4.99 -8.17
N LEU A 51 -6.25 -6.08 -7.76
CA LEU A 51 -7.56 -6.53 -8.26
C LEU A 51 -8.61 -5.42 -8.35
N ARG A 52 -8.82 -4.65 -7.27
CA ARG A 52 -9.89 -3.64 -7.22
C ARG A 52 -9.70 -2.54 -8.28
N GLY A 53 -8.46 -2.09 -8.48
CA GLY A 53 -8.12 -1.10 -9.51
C GLY A 53 -8.42 -1.65 -10.90
N ASN A 54 -7.95 -2.87 -11.17
CA ASN A 54 -8.13 -3.51 -12.47
C ASN A 54 -9.62 -3.73 -12.81
N VAL A 55 -10.42 -4.17 -11.83
CA VAL A 55 -11.88 -4.36 -12.00
C VAL A 55 -12.58 -3.02 -12.25
N ASN A 56 -12.24 -1.98 -11.49
CA ASN A 56 -12.82 -0.64 -11.66
C ASN A 56 -12.48 -0.04 -13.03
N LEU A 57 -11.24 -0.20 -13.49
CA LEU A 57 -10.80 0.29 -14.79
C LEU A 57 -11.43 -0.50 -15.93
N MET A 58 -11.61 -1.81 -15.79
CA MET A 58 -12.39 -2.59 -16.76
C MET A 58 -13.85 -2.16 -16.84
N LYS A 59 -14.50 -1.88 -15.71
CA LYS A 59 -15.85 -1.29 -15.68
C LYS A 59 -15.88 0.06 -16.41
N ALA A 60 -14.88 0.91 -16.20
CA ALA A 60 -14.77 2.20 -16.88
C ALA A 60 -14.58 2.07 -18.40
N ARG A 61 -13.86 1.03 -18.87
CA ARG A 61 -13.63 0.75 -20.30
C ARG A 61 -14.89 0.38 -21.06
N GLU A 62 -15.93 -0.11 -20.39
CA GLU A 62 -17.23 -0.42 -21.01
C GLU A 62 -17.83 0.76 -21.77
N GLY A 63 -17.43 2.00 -21.44
CA GLY A 63 -17.87 3.23 -22.11
C GLY A 63 -17.18 3.55 -23.44
N VAL A 64 -16.05 2.91 -23.76
CA VAL A 64 -15.25 3.19 -24.98
C VAL A 64 -15.02 1.94 -25.86
N MET A 65 -15.31 0.75 -25.35
CA MET A 65 -15.09 -0.50 -26.07
C MET A 65 -16.09 -0.73 -27.21
N HIS A 66 -15.58 -1.24 -28.32
CA HIS A 66 -16.39 -1.76 -29.43
C HIS A 66 -15.68 -2.94 -30.10
N SER A 67 -16.43 -3.95 -30.54
CA SER A 67 -15.89 -5.11 -31.24
C SER A 67 -16.45 -5.20 -32.66
N PRO A 68 -15.64 -5.53 -33.69
CA PRO A 68 -16.17 -5.81 -35.02
C PRO A 68 -16.74 -7.25 -35.10
N TYR A 69 -16.49 -8.08 -34.10
CA TYR A 69 -16.87 -9.50 -34.07
C TYR A 69 -18.12 -9.78 -33.24
N VAL A 70 -18.42 -8.93 -32.26
CA VAL A 70 -19.58 -9.05 -31.36
C VAL A 70 -20.49 -7.84 -31.57
N LYS A 71 -21.68 -8.08 -32.16
CA LYS A 71 -22.64 -7.01 -32.49
C LYS A 71 -23.22 -6.32 -31.25
N ASP A 72 -23.58 -7.09 -30.22
CA ASP A 72 -24.12 -6.57 -28.96
C ASP A 72 -23.13 -6.80 -27.81
N LEU A 73 -22.10 -5.95 -27.74
CA LEU A 73 -21.09 -6.04 -26.69
C LEU A 73 -21.67 -5.78 -25.29
N LYS A 74 -22.79 -5.04 -25.19
CA LYS A 74 -23.43 -4.73 -23.90
C LYS A 74 -24.03 -5.95 -23.23
N SER A 75 -24.40 -6.97 -23.99
CA SER A 75 -24.85 -8.26 -23.44
C SER A 75 -23.76 -9.01 -22.67
N LEU A 76 -22.49 -8.66 -22.87
CA LEU A 76 -21.34 -9.23 -22.18
C LEU A 76 -20.90 -8.40 -20.95
N TYR A 77 -21.66 -7.35 -20.60
CA TYR A 77 -21.34 -6.50 -19.45
C TYR A 77 -22.12 -6.94 -18.19
N PRO A 78 -21.52 -6.86 -16.99
CA PRO A 78 -20.14 -6.43 -16.74
C PRO A 78 -19.12 -7.47 -17.20
N VAL A 79 -17.98 -7.03 -17.74
CA VAL A 79 -16.93 -7.97 -18.21
C VAL A 79 -16.41 -8.82 -17.06
N VAL A 80 -16.23 -8.21 -15.89
CA VAL A 80 -15.89 -8.94 -14.66
C VAL A 80 -17.17 -9.16 -13.87
N GLU A 81 -17.54 -10.42 -13.69
CA GLU A 81 -18.71 -10.79 -12.88
C GLU A 81 -18.46 -10.48 -11.39
N PRO A 82 -19.49 -10.05 -10.63
CA PRO A 82 -19.34 -9.78 -9.21
C PRO A 82 -19.06 -11.07 -8.41
N ASN A 83 -18.37 -10.95 -7.28
CA ASN A 83 -18.11 -12.02 -6.29
C ASN A 83 -17.18 -13.17 -6.74
N LEU A 84 -16.52 -13.02 -7.89
CA LEU A 84 -15.46 -13.95 -8.30
C LEU A 84 -14.22 -13.84 -7.41
N SER A 85 -13.37 -14.87 -7.45
CA SER A 85 -12.00 -14.75 -6.96
C SER A 85 -11.22 -13.75 -7.85
N ASP A 86 -10.05 -13.36 -7.35
CA ASP A 86 -9.06 -12.61 -8.12
C ASP A 86 -8.76 -13.28 -9.49
N SER A 87 -8.59 -14.60 -9.44
CA SER A 87 -8.25 -15.45 -10.57
C SER A 87 -9.42 -15.62 -11.52
N GLY A 88 -10.65 -15.70 -11.01
CA GLY A 88 -11.88 -15.69 -11.81
C GLY A 88 -12.04 -14.37 -12.55
N SER A 89 -11.76 -13.25 -11.88
CA SER A 89 -11.81 -11.92 -12.50
C SER A 89 -10.77 -11.78 -13.61
N LEU A 90 -9.58 -12.32 -13.40
CA LEU A 90 -8.52 -12.39 -14.41
C LEU A 90 -8.94 -13.24 -15.63
N ASP A 91 -9.58 -14.39 -15.40
CA ASP A 91 -10.05 -15.31 -16.45
C ASP A 91 -11.13 -14.65 -17.32
N CYS A 92 -12.08 -13.94 -16.70
CA CYS A 92 -13.09 -13.16 -17.43
C CYS A 92 -12.47 -12.16 -18.41
N VAL A 93 -11.45 -11.41 -17.97
CA VAL A 93 -10.80 -10.40 -18.83
C VAL A 93 -9.97 -11.07 -19.92
N LEU A 94 -9.26 -12.15 -19.60
CA LEU A 94 -8.49 -12.92 -20.59
C LEU A 94 -9.41 -13.49 -21.68
N GLU A 95 -10.49 -14.16 -21.28
CA GLU A 95 -11.51 -14.69 -22.19
C GLU A 95 -12.12 -13.58 -23.05
N PHE A 96 -12.43 -12.43 -22.46
CA PHE A 96 -13.00 -11.30 -23.19
C PHE A 96 -12.03 -10.74 -24.25
N LEU A 97 -10.75 -10.57 -23.92
CA LEU A 97 -9.73 -10.09 -24.87
C LEU A 97 -9.54 -11.08 -26.04
N VAL A 98 -9.54 -12.38 -25.76
CA VAL A 98 -9.37 -13.42 -26.79
C VAL A 98 -10.63 -13.56 -27.66
N MET A 99 -11.80 -13.67 -27.03
CA MET A 99 -13.05 -13.99 -27.75
C MET A 99 -13.66 -12.77 -28.44
N ALA A 100 -13.80 -11.65 -27.72
CA ALA A 100 -14.42 -10.44 -28.24
C ALA A 100 -13.42 -9.56 -29.02
N GLY A 101 -12.13 -9.61 -28.65
CA GLY A 101 -11.06 -8.86 -29.34
C GLY A 101 -10.36 -9.63 -30.46
N LYS A 102 -10.51 -10.96 -30.53
CA LYS A 102 -9.73 -11.85 -31.42
C LYS A 102 -8.22 -11.66 -31.27
N ARG A 103 -7.77 -11.36 -30.05
CA ARG A 103 -6.35 -11.29 -29.70
C ARG A 103 -5.79 -12.69 -29.55
N ASP A 104 -4.59 -12.92 -30.09
CA ASP A 104 -3.88 -14.19 -29.89
C ASP A 104 -3.64 -14.42 -28.39
N LEU A 105 -3.87 -15.64 -27.88
CA LEU A 105 -3.84 -15.91 -26.44
C LEU A 105 -2.52 -15.47 -25.77
N PRO A 106 -1.33 -15.78 -26.33
CA PRO A 106 -0.07 -15.28 -25.79
C PRO A 106 0.04 -13.75 -25.73
N GLU A 107 -0.50 -13.03 -26.73
CA GLU A 107 -0.50 -11.57 -26.76
C GLU A 107 -1.43 -11.00 -25.67
N ALA A 108 -2.61 -11.61 -25.46
CA ALA A 108 -3.52 -11.21 -24.39
C ALA A 108 -2.88 -11.39 -23.01
N VAL A 109 -2.21 -12.52 -22.77
CA VAL A 109 -1.46 -12.78 -21.54
C VAL A 109 -0.32 -11.77 -21.36
N MET A 110 0.46 -11.48 -22.41
CA MET A 110 1.52 -10.47 -22.37
C MET A 110 0.99 -9.05 -22.11
N THR A 111 -0.25 -8.75 -22.51
CA THR A 111 -0.90 -7.46 -22.24
C THR A 111 -1.23 -7.33 -20.75
N MET A 112 -1.82 -8.38 -20.17
CA MET A 112 -2.31 -8.37 -18.79
C MET A 112 -1.17 -8.51 -17.77
N VAL A 113 -0.16 -9.32 -18.08
CA VAL A 113 1.01 -9.58 -17.20
C VAL A 113 2.30 -9.26 -17.95
N PRO A 114 2.61 -7.96 -18.16
CA PRO A 114 3.79 -7.54 -18.91
C PRO A 114 5.08 -7.70 -18.10
N GLU A 115 6.19 -7.96 -18.80
CA GLU A 115 7.55 -7.89 -18.23
C GLU A 115 7.83 -6.50 -17.64
N ALA A 116 8.78 -6.43 -16.70
CA ALA A 116 9.32 -5.15 -16.25
C ALA A 116 10.17 -4.51 -17.37
N TRP A 117 9.63 -3.50 -18.04
CA TRP A 117 10.23 -2.93 -19.25
C TRP A 117 10.79 -1.52 -19.06
N GLN A 118 10.24 -0.73 -18.14
CA GLN A 118 10.57 0.69 -18.00
C GLN A 118 12.04 0.94 -17.64
N ASN A 119 12.58 0.14 -16.71
CA ASN A 119 13.95 0.33 -16.19
C ASN A 119 14.96 -0.71 -16.72
N ASP A 120 14.50 -1.70 -17.50
CA ASP A 120 15.40 -2.69 -18.10
C ASP A 120 16.09 -2.09 -19.33
N ARG A 121 17.37 -1.71 -19.21
CA ARG A 121 18.17 -1.16 -20.32
C ARG A 121 18.63 -2.21 -21.33
N THR A 122 18.50 -3.50 -21.01
CA THR A 122 18.95 -4.63 -21.85
C THR A 122 17.86 -5.16 -22.76
N MET A 123 16.60 -4.77 -22.55
CA MET A 123 15.47 -5.16 -23.38
C MET A 123 15.62 -4.65 -24.83
N PRO A 124 15.44 -5.53 -25.84
CA PRO A 124 15.40 -5.13 -27.26
C PRO A 124 14.38 -4.03 -27.53
N GLY A 125 14.70 -3.11 -28.45
CA GLY A 125 13.88 -1.93 -28.75
C GLY A 125 12.46 -2.28 -29.15
N GLU A 126 12.27 -3.23 -30.08
CA GLU A 126 10.93 -3.61 -30.55
C GLU A 126 10.07 -4.18 -29.42
N LYS A 127 10.67 -4.96 -28.52
CA LYS A 127 9.96 -5.53 -27.35
C LYS A 127 9.59 -4.43 -26.35
N ARG A 128 10.48 -3.48 -26.11
CA ARG A 128 10.19 -2.30 -25.27
C ARG A 128 9.05 -1.49 -25.85
N ASP A 129 9.06 -1.25 -27.16
CA ASP A 129 8.03 -0.46 -27.85
C ASP A 129 6.67 -1.14 -27.78
N PHE A 130 6.62 -2.47 -27.92
CA PHE A 130 5.39 -3.23 -27.68
C PHE A 130 4.85 -3.03 -26.26
N TYR A 131 5.69 -3.19 -25.23
CA TYR A 131 5.24 -3.03 -23.85
C TYR A 131 4.87 -1.59 -23.51
N HIS A 132 5.56 -0.61 -24.09
CA HIS A 132 5.22 0.80 -23.95
C HIS A 132 3.83 1.09 -24.55
N TRP A 133 3.58 0.62 -25.77
CA TRP A 133 2.26 0.70 -26.39
C TRP A 133 1.18 -0.05 -25.58
N SER A 134 1.49 -1.24 -25.08
CA SER A 134 0.58 -2.05 -24.27
C SER A 134 0.21 -1.34 -22.96
N ALA A 135 1.16 -0.65 -22.33
CA ALA A 135 0.91 0.13 -21.12
C ALA A 135 -0.08 1.29 -21.38
N CYS A 136 -0.11 1.86 -22.59
CA CYS A 136 -1.13 2.84 -22.96
C CYS A 136 -2.54 2.24 -23.08
N ALA A 137 -2.66 0.93 -23.29
CA ALA A 137 -3.93 0.22 -23.45
C ALA A 137 -4.47 -0.39 -22.15
N MET A 138 -3.61 -0.91 -21.28
CA MET A 138 -4.00 -1.66 -20.08
C MET A 138 -2.92 -1.58 -18.99
N GLU A 139 -3.36 -1.38 -17.76
CA GLU A 139 -2.56 -1.53 -16.56
C GLU A 139 -2.21 -3.01 -16.27
N PRO A 140 -1.03 -3.29 -15.71
CA PRO A 140 -0.68 -4.65 -15.27
C PRO A 140 -1.63 -5.20 -14.21
N TRP A 141 -2.00 -6.46 -14.33
CA TRP A 141 -2.59 -7.25 -13.25
C TRP A 141 -1.44 -7.81 -12.40
N ASP A 142 -1.00 -7.01 -11.42
CA ASP A 142 0.18 -7.29 -10.61
C ASP A 142 -0.12 -8.19 -9.41
N GLY A 143 0.94 -8.80 -8.87
CA GLY A 143 0.93 -9.76 -7.76
C GLY A 143 1.72 -11.03 -8.07
N PRO A 144 2.03 -11.88 -7.07
CA PRO A 144 2.63 -13.18 -7.34
C PRO A 144 1.74 -13.98 -8.27
N ALA A 145 2.29 -14.49 -9.38
CA ALA A 145 1.50 -15.28 -10.31
C ALA A 145 2.35 -16.28 -11.07
N LEU A 146 1.98 -17.56 -10.96
CA LEU A 146 2.16 -18.56 -12.01
C LEU A 146 0.81 -18.74 -12.69
N LEU A 147 0.70 -18.21 -13.90
CA LEU A 147 -0.48 -18.41 -14.74
C LEU A 147 -0.20 -19.50 -15.74
N THR A 148 -1.01 -20.55 -15.74
CA THR A 148 -1.10 -21.53 -16.82
C THR A 148 -2.35 -21.26 -17.63
N PHE A 149 -2.28 -21.38 -18.95
CA PHE A 149 -3.39 -20.98 -19.81
C PHE A 149 -3.48 -21.84 -21.07
N THR A 150 -4.69 -21.94 -21.62
CA THR A 150 -4.96 -22.65 -22.87
C THR A 150 -6.22 -22.15 -23.57
N ASP A 151 -6.22 -22.22 -24.91
CA ASP A 151 -7.39 -22.09 -25.78
C ASP A 151 -7.71 -23.41 -26.53
N GLY A 152 -7.12 -24.51 -26.09
CA GLY A 152 -7.16 -25.83 -26.75
C GLY A 152 -6.07 -26.04 -27.81
N ARG A 153 -5.54 -24.98 -28.44
CA ARG A 153 -4.37 -25.08 -29.34
C ARG A 153 -3.08 -24.82 -28.60
N TYR A 154 -3.03 -23.71 -27.88
CA TYR A 154 -1.88 -23.33 -27.07
C TYR A 154 -2.03 -23.91 -25.67
N ILE A 155 -0.94 -24.42 -25.11
CA ILE A 155 -0.79 -24.54 -23.67
C ILE A 155 0.47 -23.81 -23.25
N GLY A 156 0.33 -22.92 -22.28
CA GLY A 156 1.44 -22.11 -21.84
C GLY A 156 1.42 -21.82 -20.36
N ALA A 157 2.52 -21.22 -19.92
CA ALA A 157 2.67 -20.68 -18.59
C ALA A 157 3.48 -19.39 -18.62
N ILE A 158 3.12 -18.43 -17.78
CA ILE A 158 3.89 -17.20 -17.57
C ILE A 158 4.06 -16.97 -16.07
N LEU A 159 5.23 -16.43 -15.69
CA LEU A 159 5.43 -15.87 -14.36
C LEU A 159 5.17 -14.37 -14.36
N ASP A 160 4.71 -13.85 -13.23
CA ASP A 160 4.66 -12.43 -12.96
C ASP A 160 6.03 -11.76 -13.17
N ARG A 161 6.03 -10.43 -13.24
CA ARG A 161 7.22 -9.61 -13.54
C ARG A 161 8.37 -9.79 -12.55
N ASN A 162 8.08 -10.24 -11.33
CA ASN A 162 9.04 -10.45 -10.26
C ASN A 162 9.41 -11.94 -10.12
N GLY A 163 8.61 -12.84 -10.69
CA GLY A 163 8.81 -14.29 -10.65
C GLY A 163 8.67 -14.85 -9.25
N LEU A 164 7.60 -14.46 -8.55
CA LEU A 164 7.38 -14.74 -7.12
C LEU A 164 6.85 -16.16 -6.87
N ARG A 165 6.49 -16.90 -7.92
CA ARG A 165 6.03 -18.29 -7.82
C ARG A 165 6.97 -19.25 -8.58
N PRO A 166 7.18 -20.47 -8.09
CA PRO A 166 8.07 -21.42 -8.74
C PRO A 166 7.37 -22.08 -9.94
N SER A 167 8.12 -22.32 -11.01
CA SER A 167 7.68 -23.13 -12.15
C SER A 167 8.86 -23.85 -12.79
N ARG A 168 8.77 -25.18 -12.84
CA ARG A 168 9.80 -26.11 -13.31
C ARG A 168 9.22 -26.99 -14.41
N PHE A 169 10.01 -27.32 -15.41
CA PHE A 169 9.55 -28.20 -16.48
C PHE A 169 10.62 -29.17 -16.98
N TYR A 170 10.12 -30.29 -17.51
CA TYR A 170 10.87 -31.36 -18.15
C TYR A 170 10.37 -31.55 -19.57
N VAL A 171 11.28 -31.84 -20.49
CA VAL A 171 10.97 -32.38 -21.81
C VAL A 171 11.56 -33.78 -21.87
N LEU A 172 10.77 -34.75 -22.30
CA LEU A 172 11.14 -36.16 -22.37
C LEU A 172 11.44 -36.59 -23.82
N LYS A 173 12.03 -37.77 -24.03
CA LYS A 173 12.35 -38.28 -25.38
C LYS A 173 11.11 -38.73 -26.15
N ASP A 174 10.04 -39.08 -25.44
CA ASP A 174 8.73 -39.51 -25.97
C ASP A 174 7.80 -38.34 -26.32
N ASN A 175 8.35 -37.13 -26.44
CA ASN A 175 7.62 -35.91 -26.80
C ASN A 175 6.55 -35.48 -25.78
N ILE A 176 6.74 -35.85 -24.51
CA ILE A 176 5.95 -35.35 -23.38
C ILE A 176 6.67 -34.17 -22.72
N MET A 177 5.92 -33.11 -22.41
CA MET A 177 6.38 -32.01 -21.58
C MET A 177 5.59 -31.98 -20.27
N VAL A 178 6.31 -31.98 -19.15
CA VAL A 178 5.72 -31.87 -17.82
C VAL A 178 6.14 -30.56 -17.20
N MET A 179 5.18 -29.71 -16.79
CA MET A 179 5.43 -28.50 -16.03
C MET A 179 4.67 -28.54 -14.71
N ALA A 180 5.34 -28.17 -13.63
CA ALA A 180 4.74 -28.06 -12.31
C ALA A 180 5.44 -27.01 -11.45
N SER A 181 4.82 -26.64 -10.33
CA SER A 181 5.41 -25.75 -9.34
C SER A 181 6.69 -26.33 -8.73
N GLU A 182 6.78 -27.66 -8.64
CA GLU A 182 7.88 -28.40 -8.01
C GLU A 182 8.54 -29.42 -8.94
N VAL A 183 9.68 -29.97 -8.50
CA VAL A 183 10.37 -31.08 -9.15
C VAL A 183 9.95 -32.41 -8.52
N GLY A 184 9.93 -33.51 -9.29
CA GLY A 184 9.63 -34.84 -8.74
C GLY A 184 8.14 -35.22 -8.70
N VAL A 185 7.26 -34.42 -9.32
CA VAL A 185 5.81 -34.69 -9.37
C VAL A 185 5.39 -35.74 -10.41
N TYR A 186 6.25 -36.02 -11.39
CA TYR A 186 6.02 -37.00 -12.46
C TYR A 186 7.14 -38.02 -12.44
N ASP A 187 6.79 -39.28 -12.28
CA ASP A 187 7.74 -40.38 -12.21
C ASP A 187 8.23 -40.74 -13.62
N THR A 188 9.53 -40.58 -13.85
CA THR A 188 10.19 -40.89 -15.10
C THR A 188 11.66 -41.21 -14.83
N ASP A 189 12.22 -42.15 -15.59
CA ASP A 189 13.66 -42.40 -15.58
C ASP A 189 14.41 -41.10 -15.96
N PRO A 190 15.39 -40.64 -15.16
CA PRO A 190 16.24 -39.51 -15.52
C PRO A 190 16.87 -39.61 -16.91
N ALA A 191 17.15 -40.83 -17.41
CA ALA A 191 17.67 -41.07 -18.74
C ALA A 191 16.68 -40.71 -19.87
N ASN A 192 15.38 -40.57 -19.58
CA ASN A 192 14.35 -40.13 -20.52
C ASN A 192 14.27 -38.59 -20.63
N VAL A 193 14.86 -37.85 -19.69
CA VAL A 193 14.79 -36.38 -19.67
C VAL A 193 15.78 -35.79 -20.67
N THR A 194 15.28 -35.06 -21.67
CA THR A 194 16.11 -34.34 -22.66
C THR A 194 16.45 -32.92 -22.20
N LEU A 195 15.52 -32.25 -21.51
CA LEU A 195 15.70 -30.91 -20.97
C LEU A 195 15.04 -30.81 -19.59
N LYS A 196 15.76 -30.22 -18.63
CA LYS A 196 15.24 -29.83 -17.33
C LYS A 196 15.51 -28.34 -17.12
N SER A 197 14.46 -27.55 -16.89
CA SER A 197 14.58 -26.08 -16.80
C SER A 197 13.51 -25.47 -15.88
N ARG A 198 13.49 -24.13 -15.81
CA ARG A 198 12.56 -23.32 -15.02
C ARG A 198 12.15 -22.06 -15.74
N LEU A 199 10.96 -21.55 -15.42
CA LEU A 199 10.59 -20.19 -15.79
C LEU A 199 11.37 -19.16 -14.95
N LYS A 200 11.55 -17.98 -15.55
CA LYS A 200 12.21 -16.81 -14.96
C LYS A 200 11.19 -15.66 -14.94
N PRO A 201 11.41 -14.60 -14.14
CA PRO A 201 10.49 -13.46 -14.05
C PRO A 201 10.06 -12.96 -15.43
N GLY A 202 8.74 -12.81 -15.62
CA GLY A 202 8.11 -12.35 -16.85
C GLY A 202 8.24 -13.25 -18.08
N ARG A 203 8.93 -14.41 -18.02
CA ARG A 203 9.10 -15.32 -19.16
C ARG A 203 7.92 -16.24 -19.37
N MET A 204 7.64 -16.56 -20.64
CA MET A 204 6.57 -17.45 -21.07
C MET A 204 7.12 -18.78 -21.61
N LEU A 205 6.55 -19.89 -21.14
CA LEU A 205 6.66 -21.20 -21.78
C LEU A 205 5.40 -21.40 -22.62
N LEU A 206 5.55 -21.80 -23.89
CA LEU A 206 4.41 -22.00 -24.79
C LEU A 206 4.63 -23.23 -25.65
N VAL A 207 3.62 -24.08 -25.74
CA VAL A 207 3.54 -25.22 -26.65
C VAL A 207 2.40 -24.98 -27.62
N ASP A 208 2.69 -25.11 -28.91
CA ASP A 208 1.67 -25.11 -29.97
C ASP A 208 1.39 -26.57 -30.36
N THR A 209 0.21 -27.07 -30.01
CA THR A 209 -0.16 -28.46 -30.28
C THR A 209 -0.41 -28.72 -31.78
N LYS A 210 -0.71 -27.67 -32.54
CA LYS A 210 -0.89 -27.75 -33.99
C LYS A 210 0.44 -27.83 -34.73
N GLU A 211 1.42 -27.02 -34.32
CA GLU A 211 2.79 -27.06 -34.87
C GLU A 211 3.66 -28.15 -34.23
N LYS A 212 3.19 -28.75 -33.12
CA LYS A 212 3.87 -29.80 -32.34
C LYS A 212 5.27 -29.39 -31.89
N ARG A 213 5.42 -28.13 -31.44
CA ARG A 213 6.70 -27.60 -30.97
C ARG A 213 6.55 -26.72 -29.74
N ILE A 214 7.63 -26.67 -28.96
CA ILE A 214 7.83 -25.70 -27.90
C ILE A 214 8.32 -24.40 -28.56
N ILE A 215 7.59 -23.31 -28.36
CA ILE A 215 7.96 -21.99 -28.86
C ILE A 215 8.83 -21.30 -27.81
N GLN A 216 10.01 -20.82 -28.21
CA GLN A 216 10.88 -20.10 -27.29
C GLN A 216 10.32 -18.73 -26.94
N ASP A 217 10.43 -18.32 -25.67
CA ASP A 217 10.00 -17.02 -25.15
C ASP A 217 10.48 -15.84 -26.02
N VAL A 218 11.76 -15.85 -26.41
CA VAL A 218 12.37 -14.78 -27.22
C VAL A 218 11.77 -14.74 -28.62
N GLU A 219 11.59 -15.90 -29.27
CA GLU A 219 10.97 -16.00 -30.60
C GLU A 219 9.52 -15.48 -30.56
N LEU A 220 8.73 -15.98 -29.60
CA LEU A 220 7.33 -15.63 -29.42
C LEU A 220 7.13 -14.13 -29.21
N LYS A 221 7.86 -13.56 -28.25
CA LYS A 221 7.70 -12.16 -27.87
C LYS A 221 8.21 -11.23 -28.95
N MET A 222 9.30 -11.58 -29.64
CA MET A 222 9.77 -10.78 -30.77
C MET A 222 8.80 -10.84 -31.95
N ARG A 223 8.15 -11.98 -32.21
CA ARG A 223 7.09 -12.09 -33.23
C ARG A 223 5.91 -11.17 -32.90
N ILE A 224 5.44 -11.18 -31.65
CA ILE A 224 4.35 -10.30 -31.20
C ILE A 224 4.79 -8.84 -31.24
N ALA A 225 5.98 -8.52 -30.75
CA ALA A 225 6.53 -7.17 -30.76
C ALA A 225 6.75 -6.61 -32.18
N LYS A 226 6.90 -7.47 -33.19
CA LYS A 226 7.01 -7.09 -34.62
C LYS A 226 5.72 -7.24 -35.39
N SER A 227 4.63 -7.64 -34.73
CA SER A 227 3.34 -7.86 -35.40
C SER A 227 2.73 -6.55 -35.92
N ARG A 228 3.09 -5.41 -35.34
CA ARG A 228 2.58 -4.07 -35.67
C ARG A 228 3.71 -3.04 -35.55
N PRO A 229 3.62 -1.88 -36.21
CA PRO A 229 4.65 -0.84 -36.19
C PRO A 229 4.58 -0.02 -34.89
N HIS A 230 4.82 -0.64 -33.74
CA HIS A 230 4.69 -0.02 -32.42
C HIS A 230 5.57 1.24 -32.28
N SER A 231 6.80 1.21 -32.81
CA SER A 231 7.70 2.36 -32.79
C SER A 231 7.13 3.57 -33.55
N ASP A 232 6.38 3.34 -34.63
CA ASP A 232 5.72 4.43 -35.37
C ASP A 232 4.49 4.93 -34.62
N TRP A 233 3.72 4.02 -34.01
CA TRP A 233 2.56 4.38 -33.20
C TRP A 233 2.94 5.20 -31.97
N LEU A 234 4.06 4.89 -31.32
CA LEU A 234 4.56 5.64 -30.17
C LEU A 234 4.97 7.08 -30.48
N LYS A 235 5.23 7.43 -31.75
CA LYS A 235 5.44 8.83 -32.15
C LYS A 235 4.19 9.68 -31.98
N GLU A 236 3.02 9.05 -31.87
CA GLU A 236 1.76 9.74 -31.58
C GLU A 236 1.56 9.97 -30.07
N GLU A 237 2.49 9.56 -29.21
CA GLU A 237 2.53 9.96 -27.80
C GLU A 237 2.62 11.48 -27.63
N ILE A 238 2.05 11.98 -26.53
CA ILE A 238 2.18 13.38 -26.14
C ILE A 238 3.12 13.44 -24.94
N THR A 239 4.12 14.30 -25.02
CA THR A 239 5.08 14.52 -23.92
C THR A 239 4.93 15.92 -23.33
N MET A 240 5.36 16.10 -22.09
CA MET A 240 5.40 17.43 -21.48
C MET A 240 6.29 18.41 -22.26
N GLU A 241 7.33 17.91 -22.95
CA GLU A 241 8.21 18.73 -23.79
C GLU A 241 7.48 19.28 -25.01
N GLU A 242 6.70 18.45 -25.70
CA GLU A 242 5.84 18.88 -26.81
C GLU A 242 4.80 19.90 -26.34
N LEU A 243 4.17 19.67 -25.19
CA LEU A 243 3.21 20.60 -24.62
C LEU A 243 3.85 21.95 -24.28
N ARG A 244 5.06 21.95 -23.71
CA ARG A 244 5.83 23.17 -23.42
C ARG A 244 6.19 23.92 -24.71
N ALA A 245 6.63 23.22 -25.75
CA ALA A 245 7.01 23.82 -27.03
C ALA A 245 5.81 24.39 -27.80
N ALA A 246 4.66 23.73 -27.74
CA ALA A 246 3.41 24.18 -28.35
C ALA A 246 2.78 25.36 -27.59
N SER A 247 3.14 25.55 -26.32
CA SER A 247 2.64 26.64 -25.51
C SER A 247 3.42 27.92 -25.80
N SER A 248 2.75 28.97 -26.28
CA SER A 248 3.34 30.32 -26.44
C SER A 248 3.64 31.03 -25.10
N VAL A 249 3.90 30.27 -24.03
CA VAL A 249 4.16 30.81 -22.69
C VAL A 249 5.57 31.40 -22.68
N VAL A 250 5.60 32.72 -22.84
CA VAL A 250 6.75 33.60 -22.62
C VAL A 250 7.37 33.34 -21.23
N PRO A 251 8.71 33.44 -21.06
CA PRO A 251 9.33 33.39 -19.74
C PRO A 251 8.73 34.43 -18.77
N GLU A 252 8.40 33.94 -17.57
CA GLU A 252 8.05 34.66 -16.33
C GLU A 252 7.37 36.04 -16.43
N SER A 253 6.04 36.04 -16.40
CA SER A 253 5.35 36.93 -15.45
C SER A 253 5.31 36.23 -14.09
N PRO A 254 5.50 36.94 -12.97
CA PRO A 254 5.33 36.36 -11.64
C PRO A 254 3.99 35.60 -11.61
N VAL A 255 4.03 34.35 -11.17
CA VAL A 255 2.78 33.64 -10.82
C VAL A 255 2.07 34.57 -9.86
N ALA A 256 0.81 34.96 -10.13
CA ALA A 256 0.04 35.71 -9.13
C ALA A 256 0.04 34.88 -7.84
N ILE A 257 0.80 35.37 -6.85
CA ILE A 257 0.92 34.73 -5.54
C ILE A 257 -0.31 35.20 -4.79
N VAL A 258 -1.09 34.25 -4.28
CA VAL A 258 -2.32 34.54 -3.58
C VAL A 258 -1.99 34.86 -2.13
N SER A 259 -1.46 36.05 -1.82
CA SER A 259 -1.26 36.43 -0.42
C SER A 259 -2.62 36.61 0.26
N ASN A 260 -2.87 35.93 1.38
CA ASN A 260 -4.10 36.03 2.16
C ASN A 260 -5.42 35.69 1.43
N GLY A 261 -5.38 34.94 0.32
CA GLY A 261 -6.57 34.60 -0.45
C GLY A 261 -6.93 35.63 -1.54
N GLU A 262 -6.14 36.70 -1.71
CA GLU A 262 -6.28 37.66 -2.81
C GLU A 262 -5.22 37.42 -3.89
N LEU A 263 -5.65 37.25 -5.13
CA LEU A 263 -4.76 37.16 -6.29
C LEU A 263 -4.06 38.52 -6.49
N LYS A 264 -2.77 38.62 -6.16
CA LYS A 264 -1.94 39.81 -6.42
C LYS A 264 -0.89 39.50 -7.48
N GLU A 265 -0.71 40.41 -8.44
CA GLU A 265 0.29 40.29 -9.51
C GLU A 265 1.72 40.65 -9.04
N GLU A 266 1.84 41.49 -8.00
CA GLU A 266 3.12 41.87 -7.36
C GLU A 266 2.97 41.92 -5.83
N LEU A 267 4.01 41.50 -5.10
CA LEU A 267 4.10 41.54 -3.64
C LEU A 267 4.94 42.76 -3.21
N THR A 268 4.45 43.56 -2.26
CA THR A 268 5.22 44.70 -1.74
C THR A 268 6.27 44.26 -0.70
N GLU A 269 7.31 45.05 -0.47
CA GLU A 269 8.35 44.79 0.55
C GLU A 269 7.76 44.62 1.98
N HIS A 270 6.61 45.26 2.22
CA HIS A 270 5.84 45.10 3.46
C HIS A 270 5.02 43.80 3.51
N ASP A 271 4.56 43.29 2.37
CA ASP A 271 3.92 41.96 2.26
C ASP A 271 4.97 40.83 2.45
N MET A 272 6.21 41.02 1.97
CA MET A 272 7.28 40.02 2.01
C MET A 272 7.79 39.71 3.43
N THR A 273 7.79 40.69 4.34
CA THR A 273 8.26 40.52 5.72
C THR A 273 7.27 39.77 6.62
N ARG A 274 6.13 39.33 6.09
CA ARG A 274 5.03 38.71 6.85
C ARG A 274 4.56 37.36 6.28
N ILE A 275 5.18 36.77 5.27
CA ILE A 275 4.56 35.63 4.56
C ILE A 275 4.47 34.38 5.44
N TRP A 276 5.54 33.99 6.14
CA TRP A 276 5.51 32.85 7.05
C TRP A 276 4.60 33.02 8.26
N GLY A 277 4.47 34.25 8.78
CA GLY A 277 3.63 34.58 9.94
C GLY A 277 2.25 35.13 9.60
N GLY A 278 1.93 35.33 8.33
CA GLY A 278 0.78 36.14 7.92
C GLY A 278 -0.07 35.51 6.85
N ASP A 279 0.44 34.57 6.05
CA ASP A 279 -0.38 33.88 5.04
C ASP A 279 -1.39 32.95 5.71
N ARG A 280 -2.63 33.43 5.81
CA ARG A 280 -3.76 32.72 6.42
C ARG A 280 -4.05 31.37 5.76
N ARG A 281 -3.58 31.13 4.53
CA ARG A 281 -3.74 29.84 3.84
C ARG A 281 -2.99 28.70 4.51
N ILE A 282 -1.89 28.98 5.23
CA ILE A 282 -1.14 27.97 6.00
C ILE A 282 -2.08 27.28 6.99
N SER A 283 -2.81 28.08 7.78
CA SER A 283 -3.82 27.59 8.72
C SER A 283 -5.03 26.97 8.01
N LEU A 284 -5.50 27.58 6.91
CA LEU A 284 -6.66 27.09 6.14
C LEU A 284 -6.47 25.66 5.64
N PHE A 285 -5.29 25.37 5.06
CA PHE A 285 -4.94 24.04 4.54
C PHE A 285 -4.37 23.10 5.62
N GLY A 286 -4.38 23.52 6.88
CA GLY A 286 -4.01 22.69 8.03
C GLY A 286 -2.52 22.37 8.11
N TYR A 287 -1.64 23.24 7.62
CA TYR A 287 -0.20 23.11 7.85
C TYR A 287 0.10 23.47 9.31
N SER A 288 1.05 22.78 9.91
CA SER A 288 1.55 23.07 11.26
C SER A 288 3.06 23.22 11.27
N ILE A 289 3.60 23.82 12.33
CA ILE A 289 5.04 23.97 12.54
C ILE A 289 5.74 22.60 12.47
N GLU A 290 5.11 21.54 13.00
CA GLU A 290 5.65 20.17 12.92
C GLU A 290 5.68 19.67 11.48
N THR A 291 4.57 19.77 10.73
CA THR A 291 4.54 19.28 9.35
C THR A 291 5.58 19.96 8.47
N ILE A 292 5.84 21.25 8.68
CA ILE A 292 6.79 21.98 7.86
C ILE A 292 8.23 21.64 8.25
N ASN A 293 8.57 21.70 9.55
CA ASN A 293 9.93 21.49 10.00
C ASN A 293 10.36 20.01 10.00
N MET A 294 9.45 19.09 10.33
CA MET A 294 9.77 17.66 10.46
C MET A 294 9.61 16.89 9.16
N LEU A 295 8.76 17.35 8.23
CA LEU A 295 8.44 16.59 7.02
C LEU A 295 8.86 17.33 5.76
N LEU A 296 8.32 18.54 5.53
CA LEU A 296 8.54 19.26 4.27
C LEU A 296 9.99 19.72 4.07
N LEU A 297 10.57 20.39 5.07
CA LEU A 297 11.96 20.85 4.99
C LEU A 297 12.95 19.69 4.79
N PRO A 298 12.86 18.56 5.52
CA PRO A 298 13.69 17.39 5.26
C PRO A 298 13.51 16.81 3.86
N MET A 299 12.29 16.74 3.32
CA MET A 299 12.06 16.28 1.94
C MET A 299 12.75 17.18 0.91
N ILE A 300 12.65 18.51 1.09
CA ILE A 300 13.30 19.49 0.21
C ILE A 300 14.83 19.43 0.32
N ARG A 301 15.38 19.26 1.52
CA ARG A 301 16.84 19.28 1.75
C ARG A 301 17.51 17.95 1.41
N THR A 302 16.90 16.84 1.79
CA THR A 302 17.53 15.50 1.74
C THR A 302 16.98 14.59 0.65
N LYS A 303 15.91 15.02 -0.07
CA LYS A 303 15.22 14.23 -1.10
C LYS A 303 14.68 12.92 -0.55
N LYS A 304 14.36 12.89 0.75
CA LYS A 304 13.86 11.74 1.49
C LYS A 304 12.88 12.23 2.55
N GLU A 305 11.89 11.39 2.84
CA GLU A 305 11.08 11.57 4.03
C GLU A 305 11.95 11.41 5.29
N ALA A 306 11.63 12.17 6.34
CA ALA A 306 12.29 12.04 7.62
C ALA A 306 11.92 10.72 8.33
N LEU A 307 12.88 10.20 9.09
CA LEU A 307 12.64 9.07 10.00
C LEU A 307 12.17 9.58 11.36
N GLY A 308 11.24 8.84 11.96
CA GLY A 308 10.78 8.95 13.34
C GLY A 308 11.03 7.66 14.12
N SER A 309 10.58 7.66 15.37
CA SER A 309 10.64 6.52 16.29
C SER A 309 9.41 6.50 17.21
N MET A 310 9.32 5.51 18.10
CA MET A 310 8.15 5.22 18.95
C MET A 310 6.90 4.84 18.14
N GLY A 311 5.76 4.71 18.80
CA GLY A 311 4.49 4.31 18.19
C GLY A 311 3.62 5.51 17.86
N ASN A 312 2.50 5.28 17.17
CA ASN A 312 1.46 6.31 17.06
C ASN A 312 0.52 6.22 18.25
N ASP A 313 0.72 7.10 19.22
CA ASP A 313 -0.05 7.18 20.45
C ASP A 313 -1.06 8.35 20.46
N ALA A 314 -1.22 9.04 19.33
CA ALA A 314 -2.24 10.06 19.13
C ALA A 314 -3.63 9.43 18.83
N PRO A 315 -4.74 10.15 19.06
CA PRO A 315 -6.09 9.72 18.74
C PRO A 315 -6.26 9.28 17.29
N LEU A 316 -7.21 8.35 17.09
CA LEU A 316 -7.78 8.14 15.77
C LEU A 316 -8.43 9.43 15.27
N ALA A 317 -8.44 9.67 13.96
CA ALA A 317 -8.97 10.91 13.39
C ALA A 317 -10.42 11.18 13.84
N CYS A 318 -11.26 10.15 13.91
CA CYS A 318 -12.65 10.26 14.39
C CYS A 318 -12.80 10.53 15.90
N LEU A 319 -11.73 10.44 16.69
CA LEU A 319 -11.69 10.71 18.13
C LEU A 319 -10.93 12.01 18.47
N SER A 320 -10.21 12.59 17.50
CA SER A 320 -9.48 13.84 17.69
C SER A 320 -10.45 14.96 18.06
N GLN A 321 -10.02 15.83 18.98
CA GLN A 321 -10.75 17.06 19.34
C GLN A 321 -10.35 18.26 18.45
N PHE A 322 -9.45 18.04 17.50
CA PHE A 322 -9.00 19.02 16.52
C PHE A 322 -9.74 18.81 15.19
N GLN A 323 -9.27 19.45 14.11
CA GLN A 323 -9.85 19.34 12.77
C GLN A 323 -8.91 18.53 11.86
N PRO A 324 -8.80 17.20 12.05
CA PRO A 324 -7.90 16.37 11.25
C PRO A 324 -8.20 16.52 9.76
N LEU A 325 -7.17 16.36 8.93
CA LEU A 325 -7.38 16.28 7.50
C LEU A 325 -7.98 14.92 7.14
N LEU A 326 -8.74 14.88 6.05
CA LEU A 326 -9.43 13.67 5.65
C LEU A 326 -8.49 12.49 5.37
N TYR A 327 -7.25 12.77 4.96
CA TYR A 327 -6.22 11.74 4.75
C TYR A 327 -6.00 10.87 5.99
N GLU A 328 -6.11 11.42 7.20
CA GLU A 328 -5.82 10.70 8.46
C GLU A 328 -6.80 9.56 8.75
N TYR A 329 -7.99 9.61 8.16
CA TYR A 329 -9.00 8.56 8.25
C TYR A 329 -8.62 7.31 7.45
N PHE A 330 -7.69 7.42 6.49
CA PHE A 330 -7.27 6.32 5.63
C PHE A 330 -5.97 5.69 6.12
N LYS A 331 -5.99 4.38 6.34
CA LYS A 331 -4.82 3.60 6.71
C LYS A 331 -4.38 2.74 5.53
N GLN A 332 -3.09 2.83 5.20
CA GLN A 332 -2.46 2.05 4.13
C GLN A 332 -2.57 0.57 4.44
N LEU A 333 -3.13 -0.19 3.49
CA LEU A 333 -3.09 -1.64 3.52
C LEU A 333 -1.71 -2.14 3.10
N PHE A 334 -1.38 -3.35 3.51
CA PHE A 334 -0.08 -3.96 3.24
C PHE A 334 -0.24 -5.46 3.03
N ALA A 335 0.76 -6.07 2.41
CA ALA A 335 0.78 -7.50 2.20
C ALA A 335 1.28 -8.20 3.46
N GLN A 336 0.58 -9.27 3.87
CA GLN A 336 1.06 -10.20 4.88
C GLN A 336 0.63 -11.62 4.55
N VAL A 337 1.61 -12.51 4.43
CA VAL A 337 1.46 -13.96 4.16
C VAL A 337 0.93 -14.30 2.76
N THR A 338 -0.23 -13.79 2.35
CA THR A 338 -0.90 -14.14 1.08
C THR A 338 -0.06 -13.80 -0.14
N ASN A 339 0.65 -12.68 -0.06
CA ASN A 339 1.62 -12.21 -1.04
C ASN A 339 2.74 -11.45 -0.30
N PRO A 340 3.92 -11.26 -0.92
CA PRO A 340 5.02 -10.54 -0.32
C PRO A 340 4.99 -9.03 -0.68
N PRO A 341 5.50 -8.15 0.20
CA PRO A 341 5.95 -6.82 -0.22
C PRO A 341 7.20 -6.90 -1.11
N ILE A 342 7.57 -5.79 -1.75
CA ILE A 342 8.75 -5.67 -2.63
C ILE A 342 9.81 -4.77 -1.96
N ASP A 343 11.10 -4.95 -2.27
CA ASP A 343 12.12 -3.96 -1.90
C ASP A 343 12.19 -2.84 -2.98
N PRO A 344 11.62 -1.65 -2.75
CA PRO A 344 11.51 -0.62 -3.78
C PRO A 344 12.87 -0.02 -4.19
N PHE A 345 13.94 -0.29 -3.44
CA PHE A 345 15.26 0.27 -3.68
C PHE A 345 16.21 -0.74 -4.30
N ARG A 346 16.27 -1.97 -3.77
CA ARG A 346 17.12 -3.04 -4.31
C ARG A 346 16.51 -3.65 -5.57
N GLU A 347 15.20 -3.69 -5.67
CA GLU A 347 14.46 -4.23 -6.81
C GLU A 347 13.87 -3.09 -7.68
N LYS A 348 14.52 -1.92 -7.71
CA LYS A 348 14.05 -0.75 -8.49
C LYS A 348 13.80 -1.05 -9.97
N ILE A 349 14.43 -2.08 -10.54
CA ILE A 349 14.23 -2.49 -11.94
C ILE A 349 12.76 -2.87 -12.25
N VAL A 350 12.02 -3.39 -11.27
CA VAL A 350 10.60 -3.79 -11.47
C VAL A 350 9.62 -2.69 -11.12
N MET A 351 10.05 -1.67 -10.36
CA MET A 351 9.24 -0.55 -9.89
C MET A 351 9.11 0.54 -10.94
N SER A 352 7.93 1.17 -11.09
CA SER A 352 7.78 2.37 -11.92
C SER A 352 6.64 3.29 -11.48
N LEU A 353 6.92 4.60 -11.49
CA LEU A 353 5.91 5.65 -11.35
C LEU A 353 5.46 6.26 -12.69
N MET A 354 6.06 5.80 -13.80
CA MET A 354 5.71 6.27 -15.14
C MET A 354 4.29 5.82 -15.49
N CYS A 355 3.44 6.76 -15.88
CA CYS A 355 2.03 6.50 -16.20
C CYS A 355 1.58 7.29 -17.43
N PRO A 356 0.88 6.65 -18.38
CA PRO A 356 0.09 7.37 -19.37
C PRO A 356 -1.15 7.97 -18.69
N ILE A 357 -1.48 9.21 -19.02
CA ILE A 357 -2.67 9.91 -18.52
C ILE A 357 -3.49 10.53 -19.64
N GLY A 358 -4.77 10.79 -19.37
CA GLY A 358 -5.71 11.27 -20.39
C GLY A 358 -6.53 10.15 -21.01
N PRO A 359 -7.23 10.42 -22.13
CA PRO A 359 -8.24 9.54 -22.71
C PRO A 359 -7.67 8.18 -23.12
N GLU A 360 -8.39 7.11 -22.81
CA GLU A 360 -8.13 5.75 -23.27
C GLU A 360 -9.00 5.40 -24.46
N GLN A 361 -8.41 4.64 -25.38
CA GLN A 361 -9.07 4.17 -26.59
C GLN A 361 -9.55 2.73 -26.44
N ASN A 362 -10.25 2.23 -27.46
CA ASN A 362 -10.79 0.87 -27.47
C ASN A 362 -9.68 -0.20 -27.31
N ILE A 363 -9.69 -0.91 -26.18
CA ILE A 363 -8.73 -1.99 -25.89
C ILE A 363 -8.87 -3.20 -26.83
N LEU A 364 -10.06 -3.44 -27.41
CA LEU A 364 -10.33 -4.61 -28.25
C LEU A 364 -9.71 -4.53 -29.65
N GLN A 365 -9.28 -3.34 -30.09
CA GLN A 365 -8.65 -3.15 -31.39
C GLN A 365 -7.32 -2.40 -31.24
N PRO A 366 -6.18 -3.06 -31.52
CA PRO A 366 -4.88 -2.41 -31.52
C PRO A 366 -4.79 -1.26 -32.55
N SER A 367 -4.33 -0.08 -32.13
CA SER A 367 -4.14 1.08 -33.01
C SER A 367 -3.07 2.05 -32.48
N ALA A 368 -2.73 3.06 -33.30
CA ALA A 368 -1.87 4.15 -32.87
C ALA A 368 -2.57 5.10 -31.88
N LYS A 369 -3.89 5.20 -31.93
CA LYS A 369 -4.68 6.10 -31.07
C LYS A 369 -4.55 5.76 -29.59
N GLN A 370 -4.22 4.52 -29.22
CA GLN A 370 -3.90 4.18 -27.83
C GLN A 370 -2.78 5.07 -27.27
N CYS A 371 -1.84 5.49 -28.11
CA CYS A 371 -0.72 6.34 -27.72
C CYS A 371 -1.11 7.81 -27.56
N HIS A 372 -2.33 8.27 -27.93
CA HIS A 372 -2.76 9.67 -27.76
C HIS A 372 -3.04 9.97 -26.28
N ARG A 373 -1.99 9.90 -25.46
CA ARG A 373 -1.98 10.05 -24.01
C ARG A 373 -0.73 10.83 -23.63
N LEU A 374 -0.82 11.53 -22.51
CA LEU A 374 0.31 12.26 -21.96
C LEU A 374 1.10 11.30 -21.07
N MET A 375 2.36 11.04 -21.40
CA MET A 375 3.23 10.22 -20.57
C MET A 375 3.85 11.07 -19.46
N LEU A 376 3.51 10.76 -18.21
CA LEU A 376 4.12 11.38 -17.04
C LEU A 376 5.19 10.44 -16.46
N PRO A 377 6.44 10.90 -16.24
CA PRO A 377 7.46 10.08 -15.61
C PRO A 377 7.17 9.85 -14.11
N GLN A 378 6.39 10.73 -13.50
CA GLN A 378 5.99 10.69 -12.09
C GLN A 378 4.71 11.53 -11.88
N PRO A 379 3.97 11.33 -10.77
CA PRO A 379 2.70 12.00 -10.57
C PRO A 379 2.80 13.47 -10.13
N ILE A 380 3.95 13.94 -9.65
CA ILE A 380 4.09 15.30 -9.12
C ILE A 380 4.37 16.30 -10.25
N ILE A 381 3.49 17.29 -10.38
CA ILE A 381 3.49 18.30 -11.44
C ILE A 381 4.01 19.63 -10.89
N SER A 382 4.94 20.26 -11.60
CA SER A 382 5.46 21.58 -11.26
C SER A 382 4.43 22.70 -11.53
N LEU A 383 4.56 23.84 -10.86
CA LEU A 383 3.71 25.02 -11.14
C LEU A 383 3.75 25.44 -12.62
N ARG A 384 4.93 25.34 -13.23
CA ARG A 384 5.14 25.67 -14.65
C ARG A 384 4.38 24.70 -15.56
N ASP A 385 4.50 23.41 -15.30
CA ASP A 385 3.87 22.37 -16.10
C ASP A 385 2.35 22.40 -15.95
N LEU A 386 1.83 22.67 -14.75
CA LEU A 386 0.40 22.84 -14.55
C LEU A 386 -0.17 23.99 -15.41
N LYS A 387 0.52 25.13 -15.51
CA LYS A 387 0.10 26.24 -16.37
C LYS A 387 0.02 25.83 -17.85
N VAL A 388 1.00 25.05 -18.31
CA VAL A 388 1.03 24.50 -19.67
C VAL A 388 -0.16 23.56 -19.89
N LEU A 389 -0.42 22.67 -18.93
CA LEU A 389 -1.55 21.73 -18.99
C LEU A 389 -2.91 22.44 -18.99
N LYS A 390 -3.09 23.48 -18.17
CA LYS A 390 -4.32 24.29 -18.13
C LYS A 390 -4.61 25.00 -19.45
N LYS A 391 -3.58 25.49 -20.14
CA LYS A 391 -3.68 26.21 -21.42
C LYS A 391 -3.40 25.34 -22.64
N ASN A 392 -3.43 24.02 -22.47
CA ASN A 392 -3.09 23.09 -23.53
C ASN A 392 -4.07 23.23 -24.71
N THR A 393 -3.52 23.29 -25.92
CA THR A 393 -4.24 23.25 -27.20
C THR A 393 -3.56 22.30 -28.20
N HIS A 394 -2.50 21.62 -27.77
CA HIS A 394 -1.71 20.72 -28.61
C HIS A 394 -2.60 19.56 -29.11
N ARG A 395 -2.59 19.32 -30.43
CA ARG A 395 -3.42 18.31 -31.10
C ARG A 395 -4.92 18.42 -30.75
N GLY A 396 -5.41 19.64 -30.52
CA GLY A 396 -6.81 19.90 -30.17
C GLY A 396 -7.21 19.49 -28.76
N TRP A 397 -6.25 19.10 -27.91
CA TRP A 397 -6.55 18.79 -26.51
C TRP A 397 -7.06 20.03 -25.78
N LYS A 398 -8.09 19.83 -24.97
CA LYS A 398 -8.65 20.88 -24.11
C LYS A 398 -8.60 20.44 -22.65
N THR A 399 -8.37 21.41 -21.77
CA THR A 399 -8.39 21.21 -20.33
C THR A 399 -9.52 22.01 -19.69
N LYS A 400 -10.34 21.36 -18.87
CA LYS A 400 -11.39 22.01 -18.08
C LYS A 400 -10.91 22.21 -16.64
N GLU A 401 -10.79 23.45 -16.20
CA GLU A 401 -10.59 23.75 -14.77
C GLU A 401 -11.94 23.79 -14.05
N ILE A 402 -12.04 23.05 -12.95
CA ILE A 402 -13.23 22.96 -12.08
C ILE A 402 -12.83 23.41 -10.68
N ASP A 403 -13.54 24.42 -10.17
CA ASP A 403 -13.34 24.97 -8.83
C ASP A 403 -14.03 24.09 -7.78
N VAL A 404 -13.24 23.56 -6.83
CA VAL A 404 -13.71 22.71 -5.71
C VAL A 404 -13.92 23.50 -4.41
N THR A 405 -14.08 24.81 -4.51
CA THR A 405 -14.42 25.68 -3.38
C THR A 405 -15.88 26.15 -3.44
N PHE A 406 -16.41 26.63 -2.31
CA PHE A 406 -17.78 27.14 -2.21
C PHE A 406 -17.86 28.40 -1.35
N ALA A 407 -18.94 29.17 -1.51
CA ALA A 407 -19.06 30.45 -0.82
C ALA A 407 -19.28 30.23 0.68
N LYS A 408 -18.58 31.01 1.52
CA LYS A 408 -18.66 30.89 2.98
C LYS A 408 -20.10 31.02 3.50
N GLU A 409 -20.90 31.84 2.84
CA GLU A 409 -22.30 32.13 3.17
C GLU A 409 -23.24 30.93 2.99
N GLU A 410 -22.84 29.92 2.20
CA GLU A 410 -23.65 28.70 1.98
C GLU A 410 -23.72 27.80 3.23
N GLY A 411 -22.89 28.07 4.24
CA GLY A 411 -22.79 27.25 5.43
C GLY A 411 -22.31 25.81 5.15
N PRO A 412 -22.36 24.92 6.16
CA PRO A 412 -21.92 23.53 6.03
C PRO A 412 -22.57 22.76 4.87
N GLU A 413 -23.78 23.12 4.45
CA GLU A 413 -24.46 22.49 3.30
C GLU A 413 -23.75 22.72 1.95
N GLY A 414 -22.92 23.77 1.84
CA GLY A 414 -22.17 24.09 0.64
C GLY A 414 -21.21 22.98 0.20
N LEU A 415 -20.75 22.14 1.14
CA LEU A 415 -19.86 21.01 0.85
C LEU A 415 -20.51 20.01 -0.11
N GLU A 416 -21.69 19.49 0.24
CA GLU A 416 -22.37 18.46 -0.57
C GLU A 416 -22.86 19.01 -1.91
N LYS A 417 -23.38 20.25 -1.91
CA LYS A 417 -23.78 20.97 -3.13
C LYS A 417 -22.61 21.10 -4.09
N THR A 418 -21.42 21.40 -3.57
CA THR A 418 -20.20 21.52 -4.36
C THR A 418 -19.73 20.19 -4.90
N LEU A 419 -19.78 19.10 -4.11
CA LEU A 419 -19.47 17.76 -4.62
C LEU A 419 -20.36 17.38 -5.80
N ASN A 420 -21.67 17.62 -5.70
CA ASN A 420 -22.61 17.35 -6.81
C ASN A 420 -22.27 18.20 -8.05
N ARG A 421 -22.05 19.51 -7.85
CA ARG A 421 -21.68 20.43 -8.93
C ARG A 421 -20.40 20.00 -9.64
N VAL A 422 -19.36 19.63 -8.89
CA VAL A 422 -18.06 19.18 -9.43
C VAL A 422 -18.24 17.90 -10.26
N CYS A 423 -19.02 16.92 -9.76
CA CYS A 423 -19.35 15.70 -10.49
C CYS A 423 -20.05 16.00 -11.83
N GLU A 424 -21.07 16.86 -11.80
CA GLU A 424 -21.84 17.24 -12.99
C GLU A 424 -20.99 17.99 -14.02
N GLU A 425 -20.17 18.95 -13.56
CA GLU A 425 -19.24 19.70 -14.41
C GLU A 425 -18.20 18.78 -15.06
N ALA A 426 -17.69 17.79 -14.31
CA ALA A 426 -16.72 16.83 -14.82
C ALA A 426 -17.35 15.88 -15.86
N ALA A 427 -18.55 15.36 -15.59
CA ALA A 427 -19.30 14.55 -16.54
C ALA A 427 -19.65 15.34 -17.82
N LYS A 428 -20.04 16.61 -17.66
CA LYS A 428 -20.26 17.51 -18.80
C LYS A 428 -18.98 17.70 -19.61
N ALA A 429 -17.85 17.95 -18.96
CA ALA A 429 -16.56 18.11 -19.65
C ALA A 429 -16.17 16.84 -20.43
N ALA A 430 -16.40 15.65 -19.86
CA ALA A 430 -16.15 14.40 -20.55
C ALA A 430 -17.06 14.18 -21.79
N ARG A 431 -18.31 14.67 -21.75
CA ARG A 431 -19.22 14.67 -22.91
C ARG A 431 -18.84 15.72 -23.97
N GLU A 432 -18.28 16.85 -23.56
CA GLU A 432 -17.81 17.94 -24.44
C GLU A 432 -16.39 17.69 -24.99
N GLU A 433 -15.89 16.46 -24.86
CA GLU A 433 -14.61 16.00 -25.39
C GLU A 433 -13.41 16.82 -24.87
N TYR A 434 -13.43 17.19 -23.59
CA TYR A 434 -12.21 17.61 -22.89
C TYR A 434 -11.36 16.38 -22.58
N GLN A 435 -10.04 16.47 -22.75
CA GLN A 435 -9.12 15.36 -22.49
C GLN A 435 -8.59 15.40 -21.06
N LEU A 436 -8.52 16.59 -20.45
CA LEU A 436 -8.03 16.80 -19.10
C LEU A 436 -9.03 17.61 -18.28
N ILE A 437 -9.16 17.26 -17.01
CA ILE A 437 -9.91 18.01 -16.00
C ILE A 437 -8.93 18.35 -14.88
N VAL A 438 -8.86 19.63 -14.52
CA VAL A 438 -8.09 20.11 -13.36
C VAL A 438 -9.08 20.43 -12.24
N LEU A 439 -9.06 19.67 -11.16
CA LEU A 439 -9.76 20.00 -9.93
C LEU A 439 -8.87 20.96 -9.11
N SER A 440 -9.39 22.15 -8.79
CA SER A 440 -8.61 23.22 -8.17
C SER A 440 -9.25 23.77 -6.91
N ASP A 441 -8.49 23.79 -5.81
CA ASP A 441 -8.84 24.51 -4.58
C ASP A 441 -8.17 25.89 -4.49
N ARG A 442 -7.54 26.36 -5.58
CA ARG A 442 -6.72 27.59 -5.60
C ARG A 442 -7.49 28.87 -5.28
N LYS A 443 -8.82 28.87 -5.42
CA LYS A 443 -9.70 29.99 -5.06
C LYS A 443 -10.06 30.05 -3.57
N ALA A 444 -9.53 29.16 -2.74
CA ALA A 444 -9.75 29.17 -1.31
C ALA A 444 -9.24 30.47 -0.70
N GLY A 445 -10.05 31.10 0.16
CA GLY A 445 -9.77 32.44 0.66
C GLY A 445 -10.79 32.90 1.71
N ALA A 446 -10.77 34.19 2.06
CA ALA A 446 -11.64 34.74 3.11
C ALA A 446 -13.14 34.50 2.89
N ASN A 447 -13.59 34.47 1.62
CA ASN A 447 -15.00 34.28 1.25
C ASN A 447 -15.28 32.89 0.63
N ARG A 448 -14.27 32.02 0.53
CA ARG A 448 -14.38 30.72 -0.15
C ARG A 448 -13.78 29.60 0.69
N VAL A 449 -14.60 28.63 1.06
CA VAL A 449 -14.20 27.45 1.82
C VAL A 449 -13.78 26.36 0.83
N PRO A 450 -12.59 25.77 0.96
CA PRO A 450 -12.20 24.62 0.15
C PRO A 450 -12.93 23.35 0.62
N VAL A 451 -13.48 22.58 -0.33
CA VAL A 451 -13.77 21.17 -0.06
C VAL A 451 -12.43 20.43 0.00
N SER A 452 -12.33 19.40 0.86
CA SER A 452 -11.14 18.53 0.84
C SER A 452 -10.93 17.97 -0.57
N MET A 453 -9.70 18.11 -1.09
CA MET A 453 -9.40 17.70 -2.45
C MET A 453 -9.67 16.20 -2.66
N LEU A 454 -9.48 15.42 -1.60
CA LEU A 454 -9.77 13.99 -1.60
C LEU A 454 -11.27 13.67 -1.77
N LEU A 455 -12.18 14.42 -1.13
CA LEU A 455 -13.63 14.24 -1.35
C LEU A 455 -14.01 14.59 -2.79
N ALA A 456 -13.53 15.74 -3.27
CA ALA A 456 -13.84 16.21 -4.62
C ALA A 456 -13.34 15.23 -5.68
N LEU A 457 -12.10 14.77 -5.55
CA LEU A 457 -11.53 13.74 -6.43
C LEU A 457 -12.33 12.44 -6.36
N GLY A 458 -12.54 11.90 -5.15
CA GLY A 458 -13.19 10.61 -4.97
C GLY A 458 -14.60 10.58 -5.55
N ALA A 459 -15.41 11.61 -5.23
CA ALA A 459 -16.75 11.78 -5.80
C ALA A 459 -16.71 11.85 -7.33
N THR A 460 -15.81 12.67 -7.89
CA THR A 460 -15.65 12.82 -9.34
C THR A 460 -15.23 11.52 -10.02
N HIS A 461 -14.23 10.83 -9.45
CA HIS A 461 -13.68 9.59 -9.98
C HIS A 461 -14.75 8.51 -10.08
N HIS A 462 -15.46 8.26 -8.98
CA HIS A 462 -16.51 7.25 -8.91
C HIS A 462 -17.72 7.61 -9.76
N HIS A 463 -18.14 8.88 -9.75
CA HIS A 463 -19.23 9.34 -10.60
C HIS A 463 -18.93 9.11 -12.08
N LEU A 464 -17.72 9.45 -12.54
CA LEU A 464 -17.29 9.19 -13.92
C LEU A 464 -17.17 7.70 -14.25
N ILE A 465 -16.84 6.82 -13.28
CA ILE A 465 -16.85 5.37 -13.50
C ILE A 465 -18.29 4.87 -13.69
N GLU A 466 -19.22 5.29 -12.82
CA GLU A 466 -20.63 4.87 -12.90
C GLU A 466 -21.29 5.39 -14.18
N GLU A 467 -20.94 6.60 -14.65
CA GLU A 467 -21.39 7.12 -15.94
C GLU A 467 -20.61 6.54 -17.16
N ARG A 468 -19.64 5.65 -16.94
CA ARG A 468 -18.75 5.09 -17.99
C ARG A 468 -18.02 6.16 -18.81
N GLN A 469 -17.63 7.24 -18.16
CA GLN A 469 -16.92 8.37 -18.77
C GLN A 469 -15.48 8.54 -18.26
N ARG A 470 -15.07 7.82 -17.20
CA ARG A 470 -13.73 7.97 -16.59
C ARG A 470 -12.58 7.74 -17.57
N MET A 471 -12.74 6.86 -18.56
CA MET A 471 -11.75 6.61 -19.60
C MET A 471 -11.60 7.75 -20.61
N LYS A 472 -12.49 8.74 -20.63
CA LYS A 472 -12.45 9.84 -21.62
C LYS A 472 -11.56 11.01 -21.17
N VAL A 473 -11.17 11.06 -19.90
CA VAL A 473 -10.54 12.22 -19.29
C VAL A 473 -9.38 11.82 -18.38
N GLY A 474 -8.36 12.66 -18.28
CA GLY A 474 -7.38 12.63 -17.18
C GLY A 474 -7.79 13.58 -16.06
N LEU A 475 -7.59 13.19 -14.80
CA LEU A 475 -7.89 13.98 -13.60
C LEU A 475 -6.62 14.52 -12.96
N ILE A 476 -6.36 15.81 -13.10
CA ILE A 476 -5.20 16.51 -12.51
C ILE A 476 -5.68 17.32 -11.30
N LEU A 477 -4.87 17.37 -10.24
CA LEU A 477 -5.19 18.11 -9.03
C LEU A 477 -4.29 19.34 -8.90
N GLU A 478 -4.89 20.49 -8.61
CA GLU A 478 -4.20 21.69 -8.13
C GLU A 478 -4.67 21.93 -6.70
N THR A 479 -3.84 21.53 -5.71
CA THR A 479 -4.25 21.55 -4.31
C THR A 479 -3.26 22.24 -3.39
N GLY A 480 -3.79 23.01 -2.44
CA GLY A 480 -3.03 23.55 -1.31
C GLY A 480 -2.96 22.59 -0.13
N GLU A 481 -3.88 21.63 -0.03
CA GLU A 481 -4.05 20.73 1.12
C GLU A 481 -2.96 19.62 1.17
N ALA A 482 -2.68 18.97 0.04
CA ALA A 482 -1.79 17.81 -0.03
C ALA A 482 -0.30 18.20 0.00
N ARG A 483 0.48 17.50 0.82
CA ARG A 483 1.88 17.87 1.10
C ARG A 483 2.78 16.73 1.55
N GLU A 484 2.21 15.65 2.07
CA GLU A 484 2.93 14.49 2.62
C GLU A 484 2.82 13.28 1.69
N VAL A 485 3.74 12.31 1.84
CA VAL A 485 3.75 11.08 1.03
C VAL A 485 2.41 10.36 1.11
N HIS A 486 1.84 10.24 2.32
CA HIS A 486 0.54 9.62 2.53
C HIS A 486 -0.57 10.34 1.73
N HIS A 487 -0.63 11.67 1.75
CA HIS A 487 -1.65 12.43 1.03
C HIS A 487 -1.59 12.13 -0.48
N MET A 488 -0.39 12.10 -1.05
CA MET A 488 -0.20 11.78 -2.46
C MET A 488 -0.67 10.35 -2.77
N CYS A 489 -0.32 9.38 -1.93
CA CYS A 489 -0.73 7.99 -2.12
C CYS A 489 -2.24 7.82 -2.07
N VAL A 490 -2.92 8.50 -1.13
CA VAL A 490 -4.39 8.46 -1.03
C VAL A 490 -5.02 9.07 -2.28
N LEU A 491 -4.59 10.26 -2.71
CA LEU A 491 -5.10 10.89 -3.94
C LEU A 491 -4.89 10.00 -5.18
N LEU A 492 -3.71 9.38 -5.32
CA LEU A 492 -3.45 8.44 -6.42
C LEU A 492 -4.35 7.20 -6.32
N GLY A 493 -4.49 6.62 -5.13
CA GLY A 493 -5.34 5.46 -4.88
C GLY A 493 -6.83 5.69 -5.13
N TYR A 494 -7.29 6.95 -5.13
CA TYR A 494 -8.66 7.36 -5.46
C TYR A 494 -8.80 8.04 -6.83
N GLY A 495 -7.80 7.89 -7.71
CA GLY A 495 -7.97 8.10 -9.15
C GLY A 495 -7.33 9.37 -9.72
N ALA A 496 -6.48 10.06 -8.98
CA ALA A 496 -5.68 11.18 -9.51
C ALA A 496 -4.69 10.69 -10.57
N ASP A 497 -4.60 11.40 -11.68
CA ASP A 497 -3.62 11.17 -12.76
C ASP A 497 -2.33 11.96 -12.58
N GLY A 498 -2.42 13.15 -11.99
CA GLY A 498 -1.27 13.98 -11.64
C GLY A 498 -1.65 15.00 -10.57
N ILE A 499 -0.68 15.42 -9.77
CA ILE A 499 -0.90 16.24 -8.57
C ILE A 499 0.10 17.39 -8.56
N CYS A 500 -0.41 18.62 -8.55
CA CYS A 500 0.36 19.81 -8.30
C CYS A 500 0.04 20.33 -6.89
N PRO A 501 0.89 20.03 -5.89
CA PRO A 501 0.76 20.59 -4.55
C PRO A 501 1.26 22.04 -4.54
N PHE A 502 0.51 22.94 -5.19
CA PHE A 502 0.98 24.28 -5.52
C PHE A 502 1.46 25.05 -4.29
N PHE A 503 0.79 24.85 -3.15
CA PHE A 503 1.08 25.60 -1.93
C PHE A 503 2.39 25.16 -1.27
N VAL A 504 2.83 23.91 -1.45
CA VAL A 504 4.17 23.47 -1.03
C VAL A 504 5.24 24.29 -1.76
N PHE A 505 5.07 24.50 -3.06
CA PHE A 505 6.04 25.25 -3.87
C PHE A 505 5.98 26.76 -3.60
N GLU A 506 4.79 27.34 -3.45
CA GLU A 506 4.64 28.75 -3.05
C GLU A 506 5.28 28.99 -1.67
N MET A 507 5.01 28.13 -0.69
CA MET A 507 5.60 28.24 0.66
C MET A 507 7.12 28.05 0.64
N ALA A 508 7.63 27.07 -0.11
CA ALA A 508 9.08 26.85 -0.22
C ALA A 508 9.80 28.05 -0.85
N LYS A 509 9.17 28.72 -1.84
CA LYS A 509 9.67 29.97 -2.41
C LYS A 509 9.73 31.08 -1.36
N SER A 510 8.67 31.28 -0.59
CA SER A 510 8.64 32.28 0.48
C SER A 510 9.69 32.00 1.57
N LEU A 511 9.85 30.74 1.99
CA LEU A 511 10.88 30.33 2.95
C LEU A 511 12.30 30.60 2.45
N ARG A 512 12.53 30.56 1.13
CA ARG A 512 13.82 30.94 0.53
C ARG A 512 14.01 32.46 0.55
N GLU A 513 12.98 33.23 0.22
CA GLU A 513 13.02 34.70 0.25
C GLU A 513 13.26 35.25 1.66
N GLU A 514 12.75 34.57 2.69
CA GLU A 514 12.96 34.87 4.11
C GLU A 514 14.30 34.33 4.67
N GLY A 515 15.09 33.61 3.87
CA GLY A 515 16.42 33.10 4.27
C GLY A 515 16.41 31.81 5.12
N VAL A 516 15.27 31.13 5.29
CA VAL A 516 15.16 29.83 5.97
C VAL A 516 15.70 28.69 5.09
N LEU A 517 15.48 28.81 3.78
CA LEU A 517 16.07 27.94 2.76
C LEU A 517 17.22 28.64 2.05
N GLU A 518 18.21 27.85 1.62
CA GLU A 518 19.39 28.37 0.93
C GLU A 518 19.00 29.05 -0.40
N PRO A 519 19.54 30.24 -0.72
CA PRO A 519 19.26 30.94 -1.98
C PRO A 519 19.57 30.11 -3.24
N ALA A 520 20.49 29.14 -3.12
CA ALA A 520 20.84 28.22 -4.20
C ALA A 520 19.71 27.26 -4.61
N LEU A 521 18.69 27.06 -3.77
CA LEU A 521 17.54 26.22 -4.06
C LEU A 521 16.54 26.96 -4.96
N THR A 522 16.82 27.04 -6.27
CA THR A 522 15.90 27.63 -7.27
C THR A 522 14.55 26.90 -7.31
N ASP A 523 13.52 27.50 -7.91
CA ASP A 523 12.18 26.88 -8.00
C ASP A 523 12.21 25.50 -8.69
N GLU A 524 13.10 25.34 -9.68
CA GLU A 524 13.34 24.06 -10.36
C GLU A 524 14.00 23.03 -9.43
N ILE A 525 14.98 23.44 -8.64
CA ILE A 525 15.66 22.56 -7.66
C ILE A 525 14.68 22.17 -6.54
N LEU A 526 13.86 23.11 -6.05
CA LEU A 526 12.84 22.85 -5.04
C LEU A 526 11.82 21.81 -5.54
N TYR A 527 11.29 22.01 -6.75
CA TYR A 527 10.43 21.03 -7.40
C TYR A 527 11.11 19.66 -7.48
N LYS A 528 12.31 19.59 -8.07
CA LYS A 528 13.04 18.34 -8.25
C LYS A 528 13.29 17.60 -6.94
N ASN A 529 13.73 18.31 -5.90
CA ASN A 529 14.04 17.69 -4.62
C ASN A 529 12.79 17.12 -3.92
N TYR A 530 11.70 17.90 -3.90
CA TYR A 530 10.42 17.44 -3.36
C TYR A 530 9.87 16.26 -4.16
N SER A 531 9.98 16.32 -5.48
CA SER A 531 9.54 15.26 -6.38
C SER A 531 10.32 13.95 -6.20
N GLU A 532 11.65 14.02 -6.06
CA GLU A 532 12.49 12.86 -5.76
C GLU A 532 12.16 12.25 -4.38
N ALA A 533 11.81 13.07 -3.39
CA ALA A 533 11.35 12.59 -2.09
C ALA A 533 10.00 11.86 -2.21
N MET A 534 9.07 12.41 -3.00
CA MET A 534 7.79 11.78 -3.29
C MET A 534 7.94 10.50 -4.11
N GLU A 535 8.86 10.43 -5.09
CA GLU A 535 9.14 9.21 -5.84
C GLU A 535 9.51 8.06 -4.89
N ARG A 536 10.44 8.34 -3.96
CA ARG A 536 10.88 7.35 -2.96
C ARG A 536 9.76 6.95 -2.01
N GLY A 537 9.00 7.93 -1.50
CA GLY A 537 7.90 7.70 -0.57
C GLY A 537 6.76 6.89 -1.20
N ILE A 538 6.29 7.29 -2.38
CA ILE A 538 5.21 6.61 -3.12
C ILE A 538 5.62 5.18 -3.47
N SER A 539 6.85 4.98 -3.98
CA SER A 539 7.37 3.64 -4.29
C SER A 539 7.39 2.75 -3.05
N LYS A 540 7.74 3.31 -1.88
CA LYS A 540 7.74 2.60 -0.61
C LYS A 540 6.33 2.17 -0.19
N VAL A 541 5.33 3.05 -0.31
CA VAL A 541 3.93 2.74 0.04
C VAL A 541 3.35 1.68 -0.90
N MET A 542 3.57 1.78 -2.21
CA MET A 542 3.12 0.77 -3.18
C MET A 542 3.74 -0.60 -2.89
N ALA A 543 5.04 -0.62 -2.59
CA ALA A 543 5.78 -1.83 -2.31
C ALA A 543 5.31 -2.57 -1.04
N LYS A 544 4.64 -1.89 -0.09
CA LYS A 544 4.03 -2.54 1.09
C LYS A 544 3.03 -3.62 0.72
N MET A 545 2.28 -3.42 -0.36
CA MET A 545 1.31 -4.39 -0.90
C MET A 545 1.93 -5.29 -1.99
N GLY A 546 3.21 -5.10 -2.32
CA GLY A 546 3.88 -5.78 -3.42
C GLY A 546 3.48 -5.26 -4.80
N ILE A 547 3.03 -4.00 -4.89
CA ILE A 547 2.61 -3.39 -6.16
C ILE A 547 3.83 -2.70 -6.79
N SER A 548 4.13 -3.05 -8.04
CA SER A 548 5.33 -2.59 -8.75
C SER A 548 5.08 -1.33 -9.57
N THR A 549 3.85 -1.11 -10.05
CA THR A 549 3.55 0.00 -10.96
C THR A 549 2.50 0.96 -10.41
N LEU A 550 2.76 2.27 -10.56
CA LEU A 550 1.79 3.29 -10.17
C LEU A 550 0.52 3.18 -11.01
N GLN A 551 0.65 2.72 -12.26
CA GLN A 551 -0.47 2.53 -13.16
C GLN A 551 -1.54 1.62 -12.57
N SER A 552 -1.15 0.48 -11.97
CA SER A 552 -2.08 -0.44 -11.29
C SER A 552 -2.47 0.02 -9.89
N TYR A 553 -1.66 0.84 -9.23
CA TYR A 553 -1.97 1.40 -7.90
C TYR A 553 -3.07 2.47 -7.97
N LYS A 554 -3.10 3.24 -9.07
CA LYS A 554 -4.09 4.31 -9.28
C LYS A 554 -5.51 3.76 -9.31
N GLY A 555 -6.37 4.32 -8.47
CA GLY A 555 -7.77 3.87 -8.36
C GLY A 555 -7.97 2.50 -7.69
N ALA A 556 -6.89 1.85 -7.21
CA ALA A 556 -6.99 0.53 -6.58
C ALA A 556 -7.47 0.58 -5.12
N GLN A 557 -7.48 1.77 -4.49
CA GLN A 557 -7.95 1.98 -3.12
C GLN A 557 -7.28 1.04 -2.11
N ILE A 558 -5.94 1.03 -2.06
CA ILE A 558 -5.14 0.20 -1.13
C ILE A 558 -5.14 0.83 0.28
N PHE A 559 -6.34 1.08 0.78
CA PHE A 559 -6.62 1.77 2.04
C PHE A 559 -7.85 1.17 2.72
N GLU A 560 -7.86 1.26 4.05
CA GLU A 560 -9.06 1.11 4.88
C GLU A 560 -9.39 2.44 5.53
N ALA A 561 -10.66 2.82 5.57
CA ALA A 561 -11.13 3.98 6.30
C ALA A 561 -11.51 3.60 7.74
N VAL A 562 -11.20 4.47 8.70
CA VAL A 562 -11.58 4.28 10.10
C VAL A 562 -12.35 5.50 10.57
N GLY A 563 -13.63 5.32 10.89
CA GLY A 563 -14.47 6.39 11.42
C GLY A 563 -15.06 7.32 10.36
N LEU A 564 -15.24 6.86 9.12
CA LEU A 564 -16.04 7.55 8.10
C LEU A 564 -17.41 6.90 7.97
N ALA A 565 -18.46 7.73 7.95
CA ALA A 565 -19.83 7.26 7.76
C ALA A 565 -20.05 6.64 6.38
N GLU A 566 -20.99 5.69 6.30
CA GLU A 566 -21.31 4.97 5.07
C GLU A 566 -21.72 5.89 3.92
N GLU A 567 -22.45 6.98 4.21
CA GLU A 567 -22.85 7.98 3.21
C GLU A 567 -21.65 8.63 2.49
N VAL A 568 -20.55 8.89 3.22
CA VAL A 568 -19.33 9.50 2.68
C VAL A 568 -18.59 8.46 1.83
N VAL A 569 -18.47 7.22 2.34
CA VAL A 569 -17.83 6.12 1.62
C VAL A 569 -18.58 5.81 0.32
N ASN A 570 -19.90 5.67 0.38
CA ASN A 570 -20.72 5.32 -0.79
C ASN A 570 -20.65 6.38 -1.90
N LYS A 571 -20.53 7.67 -1.53
CA LYS A 571 -20.45 8.76 -2.49
C LYS A 571 -19.04 9.01 -3.02
N CYS A 572 -18.03 9.02 -2.16
CA CYS A 572 -16.68 9.48 -2.50
C CYS A 572 -15.66 8.36 -2.62
N PHE A 573 -15.86 7.21 -1.97
CA PHE A 573 -14.83 6.18 -1.80
C PHE A 573 -15.42 4.76 -1.97
N LYS A 574 -16.32 4.61 -2.95
CA LYS A 574 -17.11 3.39 -3.12
C LYS A 574 -16.21 2.16 -3.24
N GLY A 575 -16.46 1.17 -2.39
CA GLY A 575 -15.67 -0.07 -2.30
C GLY A 575 -14.62 -0.09 -1.19
N THR A 576 -14.30 1.05 -0.59
CA THR A 576 -13.41 1.12 0.58
C THR A 576 -14.09 0.55 1.83
N GLN A 577 -13.36 -0.25 2.60
CA GLN A 577 -13.83 -0.78 3.86
C GLN A 577 -13.84 0.31 4.94
N SER A 578 -14.92 0.41 5.70
CA SER A 578 -15.08 1.30 6.86
C SER A 578 -15.87 0.57 7.95
N ARG A 579 -15.21 -0.33 8.68
CA ARG A 579 -15.86 -1.24 9.66
C ARG A 579 -16.51 -0.51 10.83
N ILE A 580 -15.99 0.67 11.16
CA ILE A 580 -16.56 1.57 12.15
C ILE A 580 -16.92 2.87 11.43
N GLY A 581 -18.22 3.15 11.38
CA GLY A 581 -18.75 4.42 10.88
C GLY A 581 -18.38 5.60 11.80
N GLY A 582 -18.54 6.82 11.32
CA GLY A 582 -18.23 8.00 12.14
C GLY A 582 -18.60 9.31 11.45
N ALA A 583 -17.60 10.08 11.04
CA ALA A 583 -17.77 11.39 10.45
C ALA A 583 -18.69 11.36 9.22
N THR A 584 -19.79 12.11 9.31
CA THR A 584 -20.76 12.38 8.24
C THR A 584 -20.33 13.58 7.41
N PHE A 585 -21.01 13.86 6.30
CA PHE A 585 -20.75 15.11 5.54
C PHE A 585 -20.94 16.35 6.41
N LYS A 586 -21.89 16.31 7.36
CA LYS A 586 -22.12 17.39 8.32
C LYS A 586 -20.91 17.63 9.24
N VAL A 587 -20.27 16.57 9.74
CA VAL A 587 -19.08 16.67 10.59
C VAL A 587 -17.91 17.21 9.78
N LEU A 588 -17.65 16.64 8.61
CA LEU A 588 -16.54 17.06 7.73
C LEU A 588 -16.70 18.52 7.26
N ALA A 589 -17.93 18.94 6.96
CA ALA A 589 -18.23 20.32 6.62
C ALA A 589 -17.97 21.25 7.82
N LYS A 590 -18.39 20.87 9.03
CA LYS A 590 -18.12 21.63 10.25
C LYS A 590 -16.62 21.81 10.49
N GLU A 591 -15.82 20.74 10.37
CA GLU A 591 -14.36 20.82 10.49
C GLU A 591 -13.73 21.76 9.46
N ALA A 592 -14.19 21.71 8.20
CA ALA A 592 -13.72 22.63 7.16
C ALA A 592 -14.04 24.09 7.50
N TYR A 593 -15.23 24.36 8.05
CA TYR A 593 -15.64 25.69 8.53
C TYR A 593 -14.85 26.15 9.74
N GLU A 594 -14.57 25.26 10.69
CA GLU A 594 -13.74 25.56 11.85
C GLU A 594 -12.32 25.93 11.41
N ARG A 595 -11.70 25.16 10.50
CA ARG A 595 -10.38 25.53 9.92
C ARG A 595 -10.43 26.89 9.20
N HIS A 596 -11.47 27.14 8.41
CA HIS A 596 -11.66 28.43 7.74
C HIS A 596 -11.80 29.58 8.75
N HIS A 597 -12.59 29.38 9.81
CA HIS A 597 -12.77 30.36 10.87
C HIS A 597 -11.46 30.65 11.63
N LEU A 598 -10.68 29.61 11.96
CA LEU A 598 -9.36 29.77 12.57
C LEU A 598 -8.41 30.58 11.70
N ALA A 599 -8.46 30.39 10.37
CA ALA A 599 -7.63 31.12 9.42
C ALA A 599 -8.06 32.59 9.22
N TYR A 600 -9.37 32.88 9.21
CA TYR A 600 -9.90 34.18 8.80
C TYR A 600 -10.65 34.99 9.88
N SER A 601 -10.60 34.60 11.15
CA SER A 601 -11.16 35.40 12.25
C SER A 601 -10.40 36.72 12.50
N ASP A 602 -11.08 37.70 13.13
CA ASP A 602 -10.56 39.06 13.38
C ASP A 602 -9.52 39.13 14.51
N LYS A 603 -9.32 38.05 15.26
CA LYS A 603 -8.30 38.00 16.33
C LYS A 603 -6.93 37.72 15.69
N ASP A 604 -5.90 38.43 16.13
CA ASP A 604 -4.49 38.34 15.71
C ASP A 604 -3.90 36.92 15.91
N MET A 605 -4.35 35.94 15.12
CA MET A 605 -3.81 34.57 15.06
C MET A 605 -2.76 34.46 13.96
N LEU A 606 -1.77 35.36 13.99
CA LEU A 606 -0.58 35.32 13.13
C LEU A 606 0.42 34.22 13.55
N VAL A 607 0.22 33.60 14.72
CA VAL A 607 1.07 32.51 15.21
C VAL A 607 0.46 31.17 14.82
N LEU A 608 1.19 30.40 14.02
CA LEU A 608 0.79 29.05 13.62
C LEU A 608 0.68 28.14 14.84
N ARG A 609 -0.48 27.47 15.00
CA ARG A 609 -0.66 26.52 16.10
C ARG A 609 0.22 25.29 15.90
N ASN A 610 0.77 24.80 17.00
CA ASN A 610 1.42 23.51 17.05
C ASN A 610 0.57 22.55 17.88
N PRO A 611 -0.38 21.82 17.26
CA PRO A 611 -1.25 20.89 17.97
C PRO A 611 -0.50 19.67 18.53
N GLY A 612 0.75 19.40 18.16
CA GLY A 612 1.47 18.21 18.65
C GLY A 612 0.94 16.92 18.05
N LEU A 613 0.79 16.84 16.72
CA LEU A 613 0.29 15.63 16.05
C LEU A 613 1.34 14.51 16.05
N TYR A 614 2.62 14.89 16.06
CA TYR A 614 3.75 13.96 16.00
C TYR A 614 4.37 13.75 17.38
N HIS A 615 4.54 14.83 18.14
CA HIS A 615 5.03 14.79 19.51
C HIS A 615 4.05 15.46 20.45
N TRP A 616 3.92 14.91 21.65
CA TRP A 616 3.11 15.53 22.70
C TRP A 616 3.48 16.99 22.96
N ARG A 617 2.45 17.82 23.12
CA ARG A 617 2.55 19.24 23.48
C ARG A 617 1.50 19.58 24.54
N GLN A 618 1.88 20.43 25.49
CA GLN A 618 0.93 20.91 26.50
C GLN A 618 -0.19 21.72 25.83
N GLY A 619 -1.45 21.34 26.09
CA GLY A 619 -2.63 21.95 25.46
C GLY A 619 -2.85 21.55 23.99
N GLY A 620 -2.08 20.59 23.48
CA GLY A 620 -2.24 20.03 22.14
C GLY A 620 -3.15 18.79 22.12
N GLU A 621 -3.02 18.02 21.04
CA GLU A 621 -3.62 16.72 20.86
C GLU A 621 -3.25 15.79 22.02
N LYS A 622 -4.18 14.89 22.35
CA LYS A 622 -3.97 13.90 23.40
C LYS A 622 -2.97 12.85 22.93
N HIS A 623 -2.26 12.24 23.87
CA HIS A 623 -1.40 11.10 23.59
C HIS A 623 -1.53 10.08 24.71
N ILE A 624 -1.46 8.80 24.38
CA ILE A 624 -1.44 7.72 25.38
C ILE A 624 -0.19 7.83 26.27
N ASN A 625 0.98 8.15 25.69
CA ASN A 625 2.20 8.35 26.47
C ASN A 625 2.30 9.82 26.91
N ASP A 626 1.54 10.17 27.95
CA ASP A 626 1.60 11.49 28.56
C ASP A 626 2.75 11.57 29.61
N PRO A 627 3.48 12.71 29.71
CA PRO A 627 4.59 12.85 30.65
C PRO A 627 4.24 12.62 32.13
N LEU A 628 3.03 13.00 32.56
CA LEU A 628 2.57 12.82 33.94
C LEU A 628 2.34 11.33 34.24
N SER A 629 1.66 10.60 33.35
CA SER A 629 1.52 9.13 33.48
C SER A 629 2.88 8.45 33.54
N LEU A 630 3.81 8.83 32.67
CA LEU A 630 5.16 8.24 32.67
C LEU A 630 5.92 8.49 33.98
N ALA A 631 5.86 9.72 34.51
CA ALA A 631 6.49 10.06 35.78
C ALA A 631 5.89 9.26 36.95
N ASN A 632 4.57 9.15 37.01
CA ASN A 632 3.86 8.36 38.04
C ASN A 632 4.20 6.86 37.95
N LEU A 633 4.31 6.31 36.73
CA LEU A 633 4.71 4.91 36.53
C LEU A 633 6.15 4.65 36.99
N GLN A 634 7.07 5.58 36.70
CA GLN A 634 8.45 5.51 37.18
C GLN A 634 8.52 5.54 38.70
N GLU A 635 7.79 6.46 39.35
CA GLU A 635 7.73 6.54 40.81
C GLU A 635 7.13 5.25 41.42
N ALA A 636 6.04 4.74 40.85
CA ALA A 636 5.40 3.51 41.28
C ALA A 636 6.35 2.31 41.21
N SER A 637 7.08 2.17 40.11
CA SER A 637 8.00 1.04 39.88
C SER A 637 9.28 1.11 40.73
N VAL A 638 9.84 2.31 40.94
CA VAL A 638 11.08 2.50 41.72
C VAL A 638 10.81 2.43 43.23
N ASN A 639 9.78 3.14 43.70
CA ASN A 639 9.50 3.29 45.13
C ASN A 639 8.43 2.33 45.66
N LYS A 640 7.84 1.49 44.80
CA LYS A 640 6.69 0.62 45.13
C LYS A 640 5.51 1.40 45.70
N SER A 641 5.28 2.61 45.18
CA SER A 641 4.23 3.53 45.65
C SER A 641 2.87 3.19 45.03
N THR A 642 1.94 2.69 45.85
CA THR A 642 0.55 2.43 45.43
C THR A 642 -0.15 3.72 45.00
N ASN A 643 0.08 4.83 45.70
CA ASN A 643 -0.54 6.12 45.36
C ASN A 643 -0.10 6.63 43.98
N ALA A 644 1.19 6.48 43.65
CA ALA A 644 1.70 6.81 42.32
C ALA A 644 1.09 5.90 41.24
N TYR A 645 0.91 4.60 41.54
CA TYR A 645 0.25 3.67 40.63
C TYR A 645 -1.23 4.00 40.40
N ASP A 646 -1.96 4.41 41.45
CA ASP A 646 -3.36 4.85 41.33
C ASP A 646 -3.48 6.09 40.44
N ARG A 647 -2.59 7.09 40.63
CA ARG A 647 -2.53 8.28 39.76
C ARG A 647 -2.19 7.94 38.32
N PHE A 648 -1.22 7.04 38.10
CA PHE A 648 -0.88 6.52 36.77
C PHE A 648 -2.09 5.84 36.11
N ARG A 649 -2.83 5.00 36.86
CA ARG A 649 -4.03 4.32 36.37
C ARG A 649 -5.07 5.33 35.90
N GLU A 650 -5.37 6.33 36.73
CA GLU A 650 -6.37 7.36 36.42
C GLU A 650 -5.99 8.17 35.17
N SER A 651 -4.78 8.73 35.12
CA SER A 651 -4.33 9.55 33.99
C SER A 651 -4.21 8.75 32.68
N THR A 652 -3.81 7.48 32.76
CA THR A 652 -3.75 6.59 31.59
C THR A 652 -5.14 6.24 31.09
N LEU A 653 -6.10 5.96 31.98
CA LEU A 653 -7.49 5.67 31.59
C LEU A 653 -8.13 6.84 30.85
N ASP A 654 -7.89 8.08 31.31
CA ASP A 654 -8.37 9.27 30.61
C ASP A 654 -7.72 9.42 29.23
N SER A 655 -6.40 9.20 29.13
CA SER A 655 -5.71 9.22 27.83
C SER A 655 -6.22 8.14 26.87
N VAL A 656 -6.55 6.95 27.40
CA VAL A 656 -7.14 5.84 26.65
C VAL A 656 -8.52 6.19 26.11
N ARG A 657 -9.37 6.81 26.94
CA ARG A 657 -10.69 7.33 26.53
C ARG A 657 -10.54 8.34 25.40
N ASP A 658 -9.60 9.27 25.51
CA ASP A 658 -9.40 10.30 24.50
C ASP A 658 -8.85 9.75 23.16
N CYS A 659 -8.06 8.66 23.19
CA CYS A 659 -7.28 8.26 22.00
C CYS A 659 -7.75 6.99 21.28
N THR A 660 -8.46 6.06 21.93
CA THR A 660 -8.59 4.68 21.44
C THR A 660 -10.04 4.17 21.39
N ILE A 661 -10.29 3.14 20.57
CA ILE A 661 -11.61 2.48 20.46
C ILE A 661 -11.98 1.82 21.79
N ARG A 662 -11.06 1.09 22.43
CA ARG A 662 -11.32 0.48 23.74
C ARG A 662 -11.64 1.49 24.84
N GLY A 663 -11.21 2.74 24.68
CA GLY A 663 -11.56 3.84 25.58
C GLY A 663 -13.04 4.27 25.49
N GLN A 664 -13.73 3.89 24.40
CA GLN A 664 -15.15 4.14 24.19
C GLN A 664 -16.04 2.99 24.69
N LEU A 665 -15.45 1.98 25.34
CA LEU A 665 -16.16 0.80 25.85
C LEU A 665 -16.21 0.83 27.38
N GLU A 666 -17.35 0.41 27.94
CA GLU A 666 -17.54 0.24 29.38
C GLU A 666 -17.91 -1.21 29.70
N PHE A 667 -17.41 -1.69 30.83
CA PHE A 667 -17.82 -3.00 31.35
C PHE A 667 -19.17 -2.88 32.01
N VAL A 668 -20.08 -3.81 31.71
CA VAL A 668 -21.33 -3.96 32.47
C VAL A 668 -21.03 -4.89 33.65
N PRO A 669 -21.02 -4.38 34.90
CA PRO A 669 -20.71 -5.20 36.06
C PRO A 669 -21.83 -6.23 36.32
N SER A 670 -21.44 -7.35 36.92
CA SER A 670 -22.40 -8.34 37.44
C SER A 670 -23.08 -7.80 38.70
N ASP A 671 -24.37 -8.13 38.89
CA ASP A 671 -25.09 -7.86 40.13
C ASP A 671 -24.50 -8.60 41.35
N ASN A 672 -23.73 -9.67 41.10
CA ASN A 672 -23.06 -10.45 42.13
C ASN A 672 -21.54 -10.42 41.89
N PRO A 673 -20.79 -9.48 42.51
CA PRO A 673 -19.34 -9.46 42.46
C PRO A 673 -18.76 -10.61 43.28
N VAL A 674 -17.66 -11.19 42.79
CA VAL A 674 -16.89 -12.21 43.52
C VAL A 674 -15.82 -11.55 44.40
N ASP A 675 -15.42 -12.22 45.48
CA ASP A 675 -14.30 -11.76 46.29
C ASP A 675 -12.98 -11.86 45.51
N ILE A 676 -12.08 -10.89 45.69
CA ILE A 676 -10.79 -10.87 44.98
C ILE A 676 -9.93 -12.11 45.29
N SER A 677 -10.13 -12.75 46.45
CA SER A 677 -9.45 -14.00 46.81
C SER A 677 -9.88 -15.20 45.98
N GLU A 678 -11.03 -15.13 45.29
CA GLU A 678 -11.48 -16.15 44.33
C GLU A 678 -10.88 -15.95 42.93
N VAL A 679 -10.28 -14.79 42.66
CA VAL A 679 -9.63 -14.49 41.37
C VAL A 679 -8.27 -15.16 41.31
N GLU A 680 -7.86 -15.61 40.12
CA GLU A 680 -6.52 -16.16 39.91
C GLU A 680 -5.42 -15.19 40.40
N PRO A 681 -4.39 -15.67 41.13
CA PRO A 681 -3.40 -14.80 41.72
C PRO A 681 -2.53 -14.13 40.64
N ALA A 682 -2.03 -12.92 40.94
CA ALA A 682 -1.22 -12.12 40.01
C ALA A 682 0.03 -12.87 39.51
N SER A 683 0.59 -13.78 40.32
CA SER A 683 1.72 -14.64 39.94
C SER A 683 1.41 -15.64 38.83
N GLU A 684 0.13 -15.98 38.62
CA GLU A 684 -0.31 -16.81 37.48
C GLU A 684 -0.72 -15.95 36.28
N ILE A 685 -1.35 -14.79 36.52
CA ILE A 685 -1.73 -13.85 35.45
C ILE A 685 -0.48 -13.36 34.69
N VAL A 686 0.58 -12.99 35.40
CA VAL A 686 1.81 -12.42 34.81
C VAL A 686 2.51 -13.38 33.84
N LYS A 687 2.30 -14.70 33.98
CA LYS A 687 2.85 -15.70 33.05
C LYS A 687 2.27 -15.58 31.63
N ARG A 688 1.12 -14.90 31.48
CA ARG A 688 0.51 -14.60 30.17
C ARG A 688 1.16 -13.39 29.51
N PHE A 689 1.96 -12.60 30.23
CA PHE A 689 2.57 -11.38 29.70
C PHE A 689 3.87 -11.71 28.95
N ALA A 690 4.07 -10.99 27.85
CA ALA A 690 5.30 -11.00 27.10
C ALA A 690 5.80 -9.57 26.88
N THR A 691 7.09 -9.33 27.06
CA THR A 691 7.68 -8.06 26.62
C THR A 691 7.77 -8.01 25.11
N GLY A 692 7.54 -6.83 24.54
CA GLY A 692 7.54 -6.63 23.09
C GLY A 692 8.88 -7.01 22.44
N ALA A 693 8.81 -7.42 21.18
CA ALA A 693 9.98 -7.78 20.37
C ALA A 693 10.83 -6.54 20.02
N MET A 694 11.83 -6.24 20.85
CA MET A 694 12.73 -5.10 20.68
C MET A 694 14.16 -5.60 20.44
N SER A 695 14.74 -5.30 19.28
CA SER A 695 16.05 -5.84 18.91
C SER A 695 17.19 -5.22 19.72
N PHE A 696 18.18 -6.04 20.08
CA PHE A 696 19.51 -5.52 20.43
C PHE A 696 20.06 -4.68 19.26
N GLY A 697 20.42 -3.44 19.55
CA GLY A 697 20.75 -2.38 18.58
C GLY A 697 19.66 -1.31 18.44
N SER A 698 18.38 -1.68 18.56
CA SER A 698 17.32 -0.69 18.77
C SER A 698 17.38 -0.14 20.19
N ILE A 699 17.43 -1.06 21.16
CA ILE A 699 17.68 -0.78 22.58
C ILE A 699 19.09 -1.25 22.96
N SER A 700 19.59 -0.75 24.10
CA SER A 700 20.90 -1.12 24.62
C SER A 700 20.93 -2.58 25.10
N LEU A 701 22.13 -3.14 25.30
CA LEU A 701 22.28 -4.50 25.80
C LEU A 701 21.74 -4.64 27.22
N GLU A 702 21.96 -3.62 28.04
CA GLU A 702 21.49 -3.54 29.43
C GLU A 702 19.97 -3.60 29.48
N ALA A 703 19.29 -2.74 28.71
CA ALA A 703 17.83 -2.75 28.64
C ALA A 703 17.30 -4.10 28.16
N HIS A 704 17.93 -4.70 27.14
CA HIS A 704 17.52 -5.99 26.59
C HIS A 704 17.67 -7.13 27.60
N GLN A 705 18.79 -7.18 28.32
CA GLN A 705 19.05 -8.20 29.34
C GLN A 705 18.18 -8.00 30.58
N THR A 706 17.94 -6.76 31.02
CA THR A 706 17.06 -6.45 32.15
C THR A 706 15.64 -6.96 31.89
N LEU A 707 15.10 -6.75 30.69
CA LEU A 707 13.79 -7.27 30.32
C LEU A 707 13.76 -8.81 30.34
N ALA A 708 14.81 -9.47 29.86
CA ALA A 708 14.87 -10.92 29.88
C ALA A 708 14.91 -11.48 31.31
N MET A 709 15.79 -10.93 32.16
CA MET A 709 15.90 -11.33 33.57
C MET A 709 14.59 -11.10 34.32
N ALA A 710 13.95 -9.94 34.15
CA ALA A 710 12.69 -9.62 34.81
C ALA A 710 11.58 -10.62 34.43
N MET A 711 11.42 -10.92 33.14
CA MET A 711 10.37 -11.84 32.68
C MET A 711 10.64 -13.29 33.10
N ASN A 712 11.90 -13.74 33.03
CA ASN A 712 12.28 -15.08 33.48
C ASN A 712 12.02 -15.26 34.98
N LYS A 713 12.34 -14.24 35.80
CA LYS A 713 12.10 -14.25 37.25
C LYS A 713 10.62 -14.39 37.61
N VAL A 714 9.72 -13.77 36.86
CA VAL A 714 8.26 -13.83 37.13
C VAL A 714 7.53 -14.92 36.35
N GLY A 715 8.25 -15.73 35.56
CA GLY A 715 7.66 -16.79 34.73
C GLY A 715 6.90 -16.30 33.50
N GLY A 716 7.04 -15.02 33.13
CA GLY A 716 6.56 -14.49 31.85
C GLY A 716 7.58 -14.72 30.73
N LYS A 717 7.40 -14.06 29.58
CA LYS A 717 8.29 -14.23 28.42
C LYS A 717 8.90 -12.91 27.94
N SER A 718 10.16 -12.96 27.51
CA SER A 718 10.79 -11.86 26.77
C SER A 718 11.12 -12.27 25.34
N ASN A 719 11.24 -11.29 24.44
CA ASN A 719 11.46 -11.52 23.02
C ASN A 719 12.72 -10.82 22.52
N THR A 720 13.53 -11.52 21.72
CA THR A 720 14.80 -10.98 21.22
C THR A 720 14.65 -9.80 20.28
N GLY A 721 13.50 -9.65 19.62
CA GLY A 721 13.41 -8.87 18.39
C GLY A 721 14.30 -9.43 17.28
N GLU A 722 14.49 -8.65 16.23
CA GLU A 722 15.20 -9.03 14.99
C GLU A 722 16.73 -8.94 15.10
N GLY A 723 17.28 -8.79 16.31
CA GLY A 723 18.68 -8.42 16.53
C GLY A 723 19.65 -9.58 16.69
N GLY A 724 19.16 -10.82 16.74
CA GLY A 724 19.91 -11.97 17.24
C GLY A 724 20.07 -11.95 18.76
N GLU A 725 20.73 -12.97 19.31
CA GLU A 725 21.07 -13.07 20.73
C GLU A 725 22.38 -13.83 20.92
N ASN A 726 23.32 -13.28 21.69
CA ASN A 726 24.59 -13.96 21.98
C ASN A 726 24.36 -15.26 22.78
N PRO A 727 24.93 -16.41 22.35
CA PRO A 727 24.86 -17.69 23.07
C PRO A 727 25.31 -17.70 24.53
N ASP A 728 26.19 -16.78 24.95
CA ASP A 728 26.62 -16.68 26.35
C ASP A 728 25.44 -16.47 27.31
N ARG A 729 24.35 -15.88 26.81
CA ARG A 729 23.11 -15.66 27.59
C ARG A 729 22.38 -16.95 27.94
N TYR A 730 22.70 -18.07 27.29
CA TYR A 730 22.01 -19.35 27.47
C TYR A 730 22.64 -20.17 28.62
N LEU A 731 23.82 -19.78 29.10
CA LEU A 731 24.59 -20.59 30.04
C LEU A 731 24.00 -20.57 31.45
N ASN A 732 23.46 -19.44 31.88
CA ASN A 732 22.89 -19.30 33.22
C ASN A 732 21.36 -19.46 33.19
N GLN A 733 20.87 -20.53 33.79
CA GLN A 733 19.44 -20.84 33.88
C GLN A 733 18.83 -20.51 35.25
N ASP A 734 19.59 -19.92 36.17
CA ASP A 734 19.06 -19.39 37.44
C ASP A 734 18.03 -18.29 37.13
N PRO A 735 16.75 -18.44 37.54
CA PRO A 735 15.70 -17.46 37.24
C PRO A 735 16.04 -16.01 37.62
N ASP A 736 16.85 -15.78 38.66
CA ASP A 736 17.25 -14.45 39.09
C ASP A 736 18.32 -13.80 38.18
N PHE A 737 19.06 -14.61 37.42
CA PHE A 737 20.18 -14.19 36.58
C PHE A 737 20.08 -14.63 35.12
N ASN A 738 19.00 -15.30 34.74
CA ASN A 738 18.78 -15.85 33.41
C ASN A 738 18.54 -14.71 32.40
N ARG A 739 19.50 -14.52 31.50
CA ARG A 739 19.46 -13.47 30.47
C ARG A 739 18.90 -13.99 29.15
N ARG A 740 18.58 -15.27 29.01
CA ARG A 740 18.03 -15.84 27.77
C ARG A 740 16.62 -15.31 27.53
N SER A 741 16.34 -14.80 26.33
CA SER A 741 14.94 -14.54 25.96
C SER A 741 14.19 -15.82 25.62
N ALA A 742 13.01 -16.01 26.21
CA ALA A 742 12.15 -17.18 25.94
C ALA A 742 11.66 -17.23 24.48
N ILE A 743 11.36 -16.07 23.89
CA ILE A 743 10.89 -15.93 22.52
C ILE A 743 12.03 -15.48 21.62
N LYS A 744 12.26 -16.22 20.53
CA LYS A 744 13.30 -15.96 19.53
C LYS A 744 12.61 -15.61 18.21
N GLN A 745 12.89 -14.43 17.67
CA GLN A 745 12.23 -13.93 16.47
C GLN A 745 12.99 -14.29 15.18
N VAL A 746 12.24 -14.79 14.19
CA VAL A 746 12.71 -15.05 12.83
C VAL A 746 12.07 -14.00 11.93
N ALA A 747 12.88 -13.03 11.47
CA ALA A 747 12.47 -11.93 10.61
C ALA A 747 13.22 -11.95 9.27
N SER A 748 12.77 -11.15 8.30
CA SER A 748 13.25 -11.17 6.90
C SER A 748 14.77 -11.12 6.73
N GLY A 749 15.48 -10.30 7.51
CA GLY A 749 16.94 -10.20 7.44
C GLY A 749 17.72 -11.40 7.99
N ARG A 750 17.05 -12.33 8.71
CA ARG A 750 17.65 -13.50 9.39
C ARG A 750 18.88 -13.16 10.27
N PHE A 751 18.96 -11.93 10.77
CA PHE A 751 20.08 -11.49 11.60
C PHE A 751 20.19 -12.34 12.88
N GLY A 752 21.37 -12.95 13.07
CA GLY A 752 21.67 -13.80 14.23
C GLY A 752 20.84 -15.08 14.33
N VAL A 753 20.11 -15.47 13.27
CA VAL A 753 19.34 -16.72 13.24
C VAL A 753 20.31 -17.87 12.93
N THR A 754 20.65 -18.64 13.95
CA THR A 754 21.52 -19.81 13.88
C THR A 754 20.82 -21.02 14.49
N ILE A 755 21.31 -22.24 14.25
CA ILE A 755 20.71 -23.44 14.86
C ILE A 755 20.76 -23.39 16.40
N SER A 756 21.83 -22.85 16.98
CA SER A 756 21.94 -22.65 18.43
C SER A 756 20.91 -21.66 18.96
N TYR A 757 20.70 -20.56 18.24
CA TYR A 757 19.67 -19.56 18.54
C TYR A 757 18.25 -20.15 18.51
N LEU A 758 17.95 -20.97 17.49
CA LEU A 758 16.64 -21.61 17.35
C LEU A 758 16.39 -22.68 18.42
N ALA A 759 17.41 -23.49 18.72
CA ALA A 759 17.32 -24.55 19.73
C ALA A 759 17.17 -24.01 21.17
N ASN A 760 17.59 -22.78 21.44
CA ASN A 760 17.48 -22.13 22.75
C ASN A 760 16.27 -21.17 22.82
N SER A 761 15.10 -21.67 22.42
CA SER A 761 13.81 -20.97 22.46
C SER A 761 12.73 -21.83 23.11
N ASP A 762 11.76 -21.17 23.76
CA ASP A 762 10.47 -21.78 24.11
C ASP A 762 9.43 -21.46 23.04
N ASP A 763 9.55 -20.29 22.40
CA ASP A 763 8.71 -19.86 21.29
C ASP A 763 9.60 -19.33 20.14
N LEU A 764 9.30 -19.76 18.92
CA LEU A 764 9.86 -19.19 17.70
C LEU A 764 8.81 -18.29 17.04
N GLN A 765 9.09 -17.00 16.95
CA GLN A 765 8.17 -16.03 16.37
C GLN A 765 8.57 -15.64 14.95
N ILE A 766 7.81 -16.09 13.95
CA ILE A 766 7.89 -15.57 12.58
C ILE A 766 7.31 -14.16 12.56
N LYS A 767 8.13 -13.17 12.23
CA LYS A 767 7.72 -11.77 12.19
C LYS A 767 7.33 -11.35 10.77
N MET A 768 6.06 -11.52 10.41
CA MET A 768 5.57 -11.03 9.11
C MET A 768 5.57 -9.50 9.06
N ALA A 769 5.09 -8.84 10.11
CA ALA A 769 4.99 -7.39 10.15
C ALA A 769 5.03 -6.81 11.58
N GLN A 770 5.08 -5.47 11.68
CA GLN A 770 4.93 -4.72 12.94
C GLN A 770 4.08 -3.45 12.74
N GLY A 771 3.38 -3.01 13.78
CA GLY A 771 2.43 -1.89 13.74
C GLY A 771 2.95 -0.57 13.18
N ALA A 772 4.14 -0.13 13.62
CA ALA A 772 4.73 1.15 13.18
C ALA A 772 5.26 1.18 11.72
N LYS A 773 5.33 0.03 11.04
CA LYS A 773 5.80 -0.07 9.65
C LYS A 773 5.46 -1.42 9.02
N PRO A 774 4.18 -1.74 8.85
CA PRO A 774 3.80 -2.96 8.20
C PRO A 774 4.11 -2.88 6.69
N GLY A 775 4.44 -4.02 6.09
CA GLY A 775 4.90 -4.10 4.70
C GLY A 775 6.31 -3.56 4.47
N GLU A 776 7.10 -3.28 5.53
CA GLU A 776 8.46 -2.77 5.45
C GLU A 776 9.44 -3.59 6.32
N GLY A 777 10.73 -3.49 5.99
CA GLY A 777 11.80 -4.13 6.76
C GLY A 777 12.19 -3.40 8.05
N GLY A 778 12.83 -4.15 8.96
CA GLY A 778 13.58 -3.58 10.08
C GLY A 778 14.64 -2.59 9.60
N GLU A 779 14.89 -1.55 10.39
CA GLU A 779 15.88 -0.51 10.05
C GLU A 779 16.72 -0.20 11.28
N LEU A 780 18.04 -0.27 11.11
CA LEU A 780 19.02 0.11 12.13
C LEU A 780 20.06 1.04 11.50
N PRO A 781 20.11 2.32 11.91
CA PRO A 781 21.10 3.27 11.41
C PRO A 781 22.54 2.77 11.62
N GLY A 782 23.43 3.02 10.65
CA GLY A 782 24.79 2.49 10.65
C GLY A 782 25.62 2.89 11.87
N TYR A 783 25.44 4.11 12.38
CA TYR A 783 26.13 4.59 13.58
C TYR A 783 25.72 3.84 14.87
N LYS A 784 24.61 3.08 14.86
CA LYS A 784 24.22 2.18 15.95
C LYS A 784 24.74 0.76 15.77
N VAL A 785 25.34 0.42 14.63
CA VAL A 785 25.87 -0.92 14.34
C VAL A 785 27.30 -1.01 14.88
N THR A 786 27.40 -1.18 16.20
CA THR A 786 28.67 -1.40 16.91
C THR A 786 29.29 -2.75 16.54
N GLU A 787 30.54 -2.99 16.95
CA GLU A 787 31.22 -4.28 16.71
C GLU A 787 30.45 -5.47 17.30
N ASP A 788 29.92 -5.34 18.51
CA ASP A 788 29.13 -6.39 19.15
C ASP A 788 27.81 -6.67 18.43
N ILE A 789 27.14 -5.62 17.95
CA ILE A 789 25.91 -5.75 17.16
C ILE A 789 26.23 -6.42 15.83
N ALA A 790 27.29 -5.97 15.16
CA ALA A 790 27.74 -6.53 13.90
C ALA A 790 28.10 -8.02 14.05
N LYS A 791 28.83 -8.38 15.11
CA LYS A 791 29.18 -9.76 15.45
C LYS A 791 27.93 -10.61 15.68
N THR A 792 26.97 -10.11 16.46
CA THR A 792 25.71 -10.82 16.77
C THR A 792 24.86 -11.04 15.52
N ARG A 793 24.88 -10.09 14.58
CA ARG A 793 24.08 -10.12 13.35
C ARG A 793 24.80 -10.73 12.15
N HIS A 794 26.08 -11.09 12.30
CA HIS A 794 26.97 -11.48 11.20
C HIS A 794 27.03 -10.42 10.08
N SER A 795 27.12 -9.14 10.47
CA SER A 795 27.18 -7.99 9.58
C SER A 795 28.48 -7.20 9.74
N VAL A 796 28.58 -6.07 9.02
CA VAL A 796 29.76 -5.19 9.04
C VAL A 796 29.52 -4.02 10.02
N PRO A 797 30.46 -3.70 10.93
CA PRO A 797 30.36 -2.53 11.81
C PRO A 797 30.20 -1.22 11.04
N GLY A 798 29.38 -0.29 11.56
CA GLY A 798 29.14 1.03 10.97
C GLY A 798 28.21 1.06 9.73
N VAL A 799 27.87 -0.09 9.15
CA VAL A 799 27.01 -0.18 7.97
C VAL A 799 25.54 -0.28 8.38
N GLY A 800 24.71 0.62 7.85
CA GLY A 800 23.27 0.60 8.12
C GLY A 800 22.60 -0.70 7.68
N LEU A 801 21.74 -1.26 8.53
CA LEU A 801 21.03 -2.50 8.26
C LEU A 801 19.57 -2.21 7.97
N ILE A 802 19.18 -2.32 6.70
CA ILE A 802 17.79 -2.27 6.26
C ILE A 802 17.42 -3.69 5.83
N SER A 803 16.59 -4.37 6.60
CA SER A 803 16.11 -5.71 6.24
C SER A 803 15.27 -5.63 4.95
N PRO A 804 15.26 -6.68 4.11
CA PRO A 804 14.26 -6.78 3.05
C PRO A 804 12.83 -6.64 3.64
N PRO A 805 11.88 -6.00 2.95
CA PRO A 805 10.50 -6.01 3.39
C PRO A 805 9.89 -7.42 3.46
N PRO A 806 10.04 -8.30 2.45
CA PRO A 806 9.51 -9.66 2.52
C PRO A 806 10.48 -10.63 3.19
N HIS A 807 9.93 -11.73 3.70
CA HIS A 807 10.68 -12.96 3.86
C HIS A 807 10.86 -13.59 2.46
N HIS A 808 12.09 -13.73 1.97
CA HIS A 808 12.33 -14.30 0.63
C HIS A 808 12.05 -15.81 0.54
N ASP A 809 11.72 -16.44 1.68
CA ASP A 809 11.21 -17.80 1.82
C ASP A 809 9.72 -17.85 2.16
N ILE A 810 8.99 -16.72 2.07
CA ILE A 810 7.53 -16.65 2.25
C ILE A 810 6.92 -15.72 1.20
N TYR A 811 6.48 -16.27 0.07
CA TYR A 811 5.77 -15.52 -0.98
C TYR A 811 4.28 -15.88 -1.09
N SER A 812 3.82 -16.80 -0.26
CA SER A 812 2.45 -17.29 -0.20
C SER A 812 2.20 -18.03 1.12
N ILE A 813 0.95 -18.45 1.34
CA ILE A 813 0.59 -19.19 2.55
C ILE A 813 1.24 -20.57 2.63
N GLU A 814 1.43 -21.25 1.51
CA GLU A 814 2.14 -22.53 1.46
C GLU A 814 3.62 -22.39 1.84
N ASP A 815 4.28 -21.30 1.44
CA ASP A 815 5.68 -21.04 1.80
C ASP A 815 5.81 -20.75 3.31
N LEU A 816 4.81 -20.07 3.92
CA LEU A 816 4.76 -19.90 5.37
C LEU A 816 4.64 -21.25 6.08
N ALA A 817 3.81 -22.16 5.57
CA ALA A 817 3.64 -23.48 6.14
C ALA A 817 4.95 -24.29 6.09
N GLU A 818 5.74 -24.12 5.03
CA GLU A 818 7.08 -24.72 4.91
C GLU A 818 8.04 -24.14 5.96
N LEU A 819 8.08 -22.81 6.15
CA LEU A 819 8.92 -22.24 7.21
C LEU A 819 8.49 -22.70 8.61
N ILE A 820 7.19 -22.84 8.86
CA ILE A 820 6.68 -23.40 10.13
C ILE A 820 7.20 -24.84 10.31
N TYR A 821 7.20 -25.65 9.24
CA TYR A 821 7.76 -27.00 9.26
C TYR A 821 9.25 -26.99 9.60
N ASP A 822 10.04 -26.17 8.91
CA ASP A 822 11.49 -26.03 9.13
C ASP A 822 11.83 -25.65 10.57
N LEU A 823 11.09 -24.69 11.14
CA LEU A 823 11.31 -24.25 12.52
C LEU A 823 10.98 -25.34 13.54
N LYS A 824 9.95 -26.16 13.30
CA LYS A 824 9.64 -27.33 14.15
C LYS A 824 10.69 -28.43 14.00
N CYS A 825 11.28 -28.59 12.81
CA CYS A 825 12.42 -29.49 12.61
C CYS A 825 13.67 -29.00 13.36
N ALA A 826 13.91 -27.69 13.39
CA ALA A 826 15.03 -27.10 14.12
C ALA A 826 14.87 -27.16 15.65
N ASN A 827 13.64 -26.97 16.16
CA ASN A 827 13.32 -27.13 17.58
C ASN A 827 11.91 -27.72 17.76
N PRO A 828 11.79 -29.04 18.00
CA PRO A 828 10.49 -29.70 18.11
C PRO A 828 9.73 -29.34 19.39
N ASN A 829 10.39 -28.71 20.36
CA ASN A 829 9.78 -28.30 21.63
C ASN A 829 9.27 -26.86 21.61
N ALA A 830 9.70 -26.05 20.64
CA ALA A 830 9.30 -24.65 20.57
C ALA A 830 7.90 -24.47 19.98
N ARG A 831 7.10 -23.60 20.58
CA ARG A 831 5.83 -23.16 20.02
C ARG A 831 6.07 -22.21 18.85
N ILE A 832 5.41 -22.41 17.72
CA ILE A 832 5.54 -21.51 16.57
C ILE A 832 4.48 -20.39 16.66
N SER A 833 4.97 -19.17 16.68
CA SER A 833 4.19 -17.93 16.79
C SER A 833 4.30 -17.13 15.50
N VAL A 834 3.18 -16.63 14.95
CA VAL A 834 3.20 -15.76 13.77
C VAL A 834 2.71 -14.38 14.16
N LYS A 835 3.55 -13.36 13.96
CA LYS A 835 3.22 -11.97 14.25
C LYS A 835 2.68 -11.28 13.01
N LEU A 836 1.39 -10.98 13.04
CA LEU A 836 0.64 -10.21 12.06
C LEU A 836 0.36 -8.80 12.58
N VAL A 837 -0.12 -7.94 11.69
CA VAL A 837 -0.59 -6.58 12.02
C VAL A 837 -2.06 -6.48 11.66
N SER A 838 -2.82 -5.78 12.50
CA SER A 838 -4.24 -5.53 12.29
C SER A 838 -4.47 -4.79 10.98
N GLU A 839 -5.27 -5.39 10.12
CA GLU A 839 -5.92 -4.77 8.96
C GLU A 839 -7.19 -5.55 8.60
N VAL A 840 -8.07 -5.01 7.76
CA VAL A 840 -9.18 -5.79 7.20
C VAL A 840 -8.67 -7.02 6.46
N GLY A 841 -9.25 -8.18 6.76
CA GLY A 841 -8.82 -9.46 6.17
C GLY A 841 -7.77 -10.20 6.99
N VAL A 842 -7.25 -9.63 8.08
CA VAL A 842 -6.30 -10.32 8.96
C VAL A 842 -6.86 -11.63 9.52
N GLY A 843 -8.18 -11.74 9.74
CA GLY A 843 -8.79 -12.99 10.19
C GLY A 843 -8.77 -14.10 9.14
N VAL A 844 -8.85 -13.73 7.86
CA VAL A 844 -8.70 -14.65 6.71
C VAL A 844 -7.26 -15.13 6.63
N VAL A 845 -6.28 -14.23 6.78
CA VAL A 845 -4.86 -14.58 6.87
C VAL A 845 -4.58 -15.51 8.05
N ALA A 846 -5.11 -15.18 9.24
CA ALA A 846 -4.94 -15.98 10.45
C ALA A 846 -5.50 -17.41 10.30
N SER A 847 -6.57 -17.59 9.54
CA SER A 847 -7.10 -18.92 9.22
C SER A 847 -6.13 -19.74 8.36
N GLY A 848 -5.47 -19.10 7.38
CA GLY A 848 -4.37 -19.70 6.65
C GLY A 848 -3.22 -20.10 7.58
N VAL A 849 -2.79 -19.18 8.45
CA VAL A 849 -1.71 -19.40 9.43
C VAL A 849 -2.00 -20.60 10.35
N ALA A 850 -3.24 -20.71 10.85
CA ALA A 850 -3.68 -21.85 11.66
C ALA A 850 -3.67 -23.17 10.87
N LYS A 851 -4.07 -23.15 9.58
CA LYS A 851 -3.98 -24.32 8.68
C LYS A 851 -2.52 -24.70 8.38
N GLY A 852 -1.62 -23.72 8.38
CA GLY A 852 -0.16 -23.90 8.32
C GLY A 852 0.47 -24.47 9.60
N LYS A 853 -0.33 -24.82 10.61
CA LYS A 853 0.09 -25.43 11.88
C LYS A 853 0.92 -24.53 12.81
N ALA A 854 0.79 -23.22 12.69
CA ALA A 854 1.21 -22.34 13.79
C ALA A 854 0.37 -22.65 15.05
N GLU A 855 0.95 -22.46 16.23
CA GLU A 855 0.28 -22.70 17.52
C GLU A 855 -0.03 -21.40 18.29
N HIS A 856 0.38 -20.25 17.75
CA HIS A 856 0.13 -18.96 18.36
C HIS A 856 0.11 -17.86 17.28
N ILE A 857 -0.82 -16.91 17.40
CA ILE A 857 -0.95 -15.78 16.49
C ILE A 857 -0.93 -14.49 17.31
N VAL A 858 -0.06 -13.56 16.94
CA VAL A 858 -0.01 -12.21 17.53
C VAL A 858 -0.61 -11.21 16.54
N ILE A 859 -1.64 -10.48 16.94
CA ILE A 859 -2.17 -9.34 16.19
C ILE A 859 -1.62 -8.06 16.80
N SER A 860 -0.79 -7.35 16.06
CA SER A 860 -0.22 -6.06 16.50
C SER A 860 -1.10 -4.90 16.03
N GLY A 861 -1.35 -3.92 16.89
CA GLY A 861 -2.02 -2.67 16.51
C GLY A 861 -1.09 -1.70 15.81
N HIS A 862 -1.65 -0.70 15.12
CA HIS A 862 -0.93 0.40 14.47
C HIS A 862 -0.07 1.23 15.44
N ASP A 863 -0.44 1.23 16.71
CA ASP A 863 0.15 1.98 17.81
C ASP A 863 1.45 1.37 18.34
N GLY A 864 1.86 0.19 17.83
CA GLY A 864 3.10 -0.47 18.25
C GLY A 864 4.36 0.35 17.96
N GLY A 865 5.27 0.45 18.94
CA GLY A 865 6.50 1.26 18.81
C GLY A 865 7.56 0.72 17.85
N THR A 866 8.50 1.61 17.45
CA THR A 866 9.68 1.27 16.64
C THR A 866 10.91 2.07 17.07
N GLY A 867 12.11 1.52 16.85
CA GLY A 867 13.36 2.27 17.02
C GLY A 867 13.66 3.24 15.87
N ALA A 868 13.17 2.94 14.66
CA ALA A 868 13.31 3.77 13.46
C ALA A 868 12.28 3.37 12.40
N SER A 869 11.59 4.33 11.81
CA SER A 869 10.68 4.17 10.67
C SER A 869 10.41 5.52 9.99
N SER A 870 9.94 5.53 8.74
CA SER A 870 9.36 6.75 8.14
C SER A 870 8.11 7.19 8.90
N TRP A 871 7.87 8.49 9.01
CA TRP A 871 6.68 9.03 9.67
C TRP A 871 5.36 8.56 9.03
N THR A 872 5.31 8.45 7.70
CA THR A 872 4.19 7.85 6.96
C THR A 872 3.89 6.42 7.40
N GLY A 873 4.93 5.64 7.73
CA GLY A 873 4.78 4.29 8.25
C GLY A 873 4.15 4.27 9.65
N ILE A 874 4.61 5.16 10.53
CA ILE A 874 4.14 5.25 11.91
C ILE A 874 2.70 5.76 11.99
N LYS A 875 2.36 6.81 11.24
CA LYS A 875 1.07 7.51 11.37
C LYS A 875 -0.05 6.92 10.52
N SER A 876 0.30 6.32 9.38
CA SER A 876 -0.69 6.06 8.32
C SER A 876 -0.80 4.60 7.91
N ALA A 877 -0.13 3.65 8.56
CA ALA A 877 -0.20 2.23 8.22
C ALA A 877 -0.57 1.36 9.44
N GLY A 878 -1.30 0.28 9.21
CA GLY A 878 -1.87 -0.54 10.27
C GLY A 878 -3.18 0.00 10.84
N LEU A 879 -3.92 -0.85 11.54
CA LEU A 879 -5.19 -0.53 12.19
C LEU A 879 -5.19 -0.84 13.69
N PRO A 880 -6.19 -0.33 14.45
CA PRO A 880 -6.36 -0.65 15.87
C PRO A 880 -6.42 -2.15 16.09
N TRP A 881 -5.76 -2.64 17.14
CA TRP A 881 -5.74 -4.07 17.43
C TRP A 881 -7.12 -4.58 17.87
N GLU A 882 -7.99 -3.72 18.40
CA GLU A 882 -9.37 -4.07 18.76
C GLU A 882 -10.11 -4.67 17.56
N LEU A 883 -9.95 -4.06 16.39
CA LEU A 883 -10.53 -4.53 15.13
C LEU A 883 -9.92 -5.86 14.68
N GLY A 884 -8.59 -5.95 14.67
CA GLY A 884 -7.87 -7.11 14.17
C GLY A 884 -8.02 -8.35 15.06
N VAL A 885 -8.00 -8.17 16.38
CA VAL A 885 -8.23 -9.25 17.35
C VAL A 885 -9.66 -9.77 17.27
N ALA A 886 -10.65 -8.87 17.20
CA ALA A 886 -12.05 -9.25 17.05
C ALA A 886 -12.28 -10.04 15.75
N GLU A 887 -11.79 -9.53 14.61
CA GLU A 887 -11.91 -10.21 13.32
C GLU A 887 -11.21 -11.58 13.34
N THR A 888 -9.97 -11.64 13.84
CA THR A 888 -9.21 -12.89 13.95
C THR A 888 -9.94 -13.92 14.79
N HIS A 889 -10.47 -13.52 15.95
CA HIS A 889 -11.24 -14.41 16.81
C HIS A 889 -12.49 -14.93 16.09
N GLN A 890 -13.30 -14.04 15.53
CA GLN A 890 -14.55 -14.39 14.86
C GLN A 890 -14.31 -15.33 13.68
N VAL A 891 -13.36 -15.01 12.81
CA VAL A 891 -13.07 -15.84 11.63
C VAL A 891 -12.52 -17.21 12.04
N LEU A 892 -11.61 -17.29 13.01
CA LEU A 892 -11.11 -18.58 13.48
C LEU A 892 -12.21 -19.44 14.13
N VAL A 893 -13.15 -18.84 14.86
CA VAL A 893 -14.31 -19.55 15.42
C VAL A 893 -15.22 -20.05 14.30
N LEU A 894 -15.59 -19.18 13.35
CA LEU A 894 -16.44 -19.51 12.21
C LEU A 894 -15.86 -20.66 11.36
N ASN A 895 -14.53 -20.76 11.29
CA ASN A 895 -13.84 -21.81 10.53
C ASN A 895 -13.48 -23.05 11.38
N ASN A 896 -13.85 -23.11 12.66
CA ASN A 896 -13.48 -24.17 13.62
C ASN A 896 -11.95 -24.39 13.72
N LEU A 897 -11.21 -23.27 13.77
CA LEU A 897 -9.76 -23.22 13.88
C LEU A 897 -9.30 -22.60 15.21
N ARG A 898 -10.16 -21.90 15.95
CA ARG A 898 -9.77 -21.14 17.16
C ARG A 898 -9.14 -22.01 18.25
N SER A 899 -9.53 -23.27 18.39
CA SER A 899 -8.97 -24.21 19.37
C SER A 899 -7.56 -24.71 19.02
N ARG A 900 -7.06 -24.42 17.81
CA ARG A 900 -5.75 -24.89 17.32
C ARG A 900 -4.61 -23.89 17.60
N VAL A 901 -4.92 -22.66 18.02
CA VAL A 901 -3.99 -21.52 18.13
C VAL A 901 -4.18 -20.69 19.40
#